data_AF-C6HL93-F1
#
_entry.id   AF-C6HL93-F1
#
_cell.length_a   1.000
_cell.length_b   1.000
_cell.length_c   1.000
_cell.angle_alpha   90.00
_cell.angle_beta   90.00
_cell.angle_gamma   90.00
#
_symmetry.space_group_name_H-M   'P 1'
#
loop_
_entity.id
_entity.type
_entity.pdbx_description
1 polymer ?
#
loop_
_entity_poly.entity_id
_entity_poly.type
_entity_poly.pdbx_seq_one_letter_code
_entity_poly.pdbx_strand_id
1 'polypeptide(L)'
;MNTQFFDGREHRYIDYPISEILQMFGKASRPLEDSSGKGVLMVPAVKRDYYKKFLNEALPIESHLQIYLHDAFVAEISTRTIASTQDAVDWMTYTYFYRRLLANPSYYGLTDVSHEGLSTFLSELVESTLKELSEAKIIDLDEEDDTLSPLNAAMIAAYYNISFITMQTFLLSLSARTKLKGILEIVTSATEFETIQVRRHEEHILRRVYDRVPVKMSQPVYDSPHFKAFVLLQAHFSRMQLPIDLGKDQEMIVGKVLNLLSACVDVLSSEGHLNAMNAMEMSQMVVQAMWDRDSPLKQIPHFGPDAIKVANEFQIKDIFEFMEAMDPSENKDYASLVKRLGLDNKQLAQAAEFTNNKYPNMDLDFTVLDEENITAGEPAYIDIKIERDVEDDEEVDTTVSAPFYPGQKMENWWLVVGEEKTNSLLATKRITIRKKLQLKLEYIVPAPGEHELTLFLMSDSYVGVDQDPSFKITAAEGMDEDEEEEEDNEEEPDPDLDRVLLSPPSITKHLAVTVLQTSVMLSAPRRSAAIPNSLGTLLAYTQTSYSFETHATTSELRVLDVATGSSVLLTDSYHGSPQWLGDGDKLVWLREGDNGSTSFIVGCGQRKEDPYVAGTVSAPVSNLKLTTLSPGLVGVAVSGKANLDGSLYNPSTAKKPLSSGKLYTSLFVRHWDEYTTPQKNTIWLGTLQKTPSSSEDKQPTYKLSELKNLFKSTGCLGLESPIPPFGGTNNFDICPQGIVFVAKDPTLNQATHTKCVTYICKIDAQSWTQAVPVPIPVKALSLNLVNGAITSPVLSPVANTLAILAMREDGYESDLNRIIFVPNVFDWKAGPLESVEIFASTGGAWDLSPSSLTWGETDSDLFLQAEDTGCGALFRLPLSDYTKASPKQLSKLVCSGYVTHVAPASNKLFLTSTSFVENSEFSVLDLSKPDQEPRVICSSSRNGTSLGLSANQVTNIWWKGADEHPIHAWVIKPSNFDPKKKYPLCYLIHGGPQGAWNNQWNTRWNPAVFAEQGYVVVAPNPTGSTGYGQAFTDAIQNQWGGKPYEDIVRGFDYIEKELDFVDTTRAVALGASYGGFMVNWIQGHELGRRFKALVTHDGIFSTKFSLAAEELYFPIRDLKGVYWQASENWDRWDPSLFLHKWQTPHLIIHNELDYRLTIAEGLAAFNVLQMRGVPSAFLMFPDENHWVVKPENSLVWHRTVLNWINKHVGLPLLLDKDGSDGFEEKIVGDITNLAVTE
;
A
#
# COMPACT_ATOMS: atom_id res chain seq x y z
N MET A 1 -23.71 -3.93 -44.09
CA MET A 1 -23.69 -3.98 -45.58
C MET A 1 -22.50 -3.12 -46.01
N ASN A 2 -21.59 -3.66 -46.84
CA ASN A 2 -20.22 -3.15 -47.08
C ASN A 2 -19.27 -3.33 -45.87
N THR A 3 -17.96 -3.25 -46.12
CA THR A 3 -16.87 -3.44 -45.13
C THR A 3 -15.77 -2.39 -45.29
N GLN A 4 -16.13 -1.21 -45.77
CA GLN A 4 -15.20 -0.12 -46.00
C GLN A 4 -15.84 1.19 -45.54
N PHE A 5 -15.07 2.07 -44.91
CA PHE A 5 -15.44 3.46 -44.68
C PHE A 5 -14.51 4.37 -45.49
N PHE A 6 -14.96 5.58 -45.78
CA PHE A 6 -14.13 6.59 -46.40
C PHE A 6 -13.33 7.32 -45.32
N ASP A 7 -12.01 7.31 -45.41
CA ASP A 7 -11.14 8.19 -44.63
C ASP A 7 -10.81 9.41 -45.49
N GLY A 8 -11.29 10.58 -45.05
CA GLY A 8 -11.08 11.82 -45.78
C GLY A 8 -9.66 12.38 -45.69
N ARG A 9 -8.81 11.93 -44.75
CA ARG A 9 -7.39 12.34 -44.67
C ARG A 9 -6.58 11.71 -45.80
N GLU A 10 -6.79 10.43 -46.03
CA GLU A 10 -6.10 9.68 -47.08
C GLU A 10 -6.85 9.69 -48.42
N HIS A 11 -8.02 10.35 -48.47
CA HIS A 11 -8.95 10.39 -49.60
C HIS A 11 -9.25 9.01 -50.22
N ARG A 12 -9.30 7.96 -49.39
CA ARG A 12 -9.54 6.59 -49.84
C ARG A 12 -10.53 5.84 -48.97
N TYR A 13 -11.06 4.75 -49.51
CA TYR A 13 -11.83 3.80 -48.73
C TYR A 13 -10.86 2.87 -47.98
N ILE A 14 -10.94 2.90 -46.65
CA ILE A 14 -10.22 2.00 -45.75
C ILE A 14 -11.13 0.83 -45.41
N ASP A 15 -10.57 -0.38 -45.40
CA ASP A 15 -11.28 -1.58 -44.99
C ASP A 15 -11.54 -1.57 -43.48
N TYR A 16 -12.68 -2.13 -43.05
CA TYR A 16 -12.96 -2.28 -41.63
C TYR A 16 -11.93 -3.22 -41.00
N PRO A 17 -11.35 -2.86 -39.84
CA PRO A 17 -10.49 -3.77 -39.11
C PRO A 17 -11.30 -5.02 -38.73
N ILE A 18 -10.65 -6.19 -38.75
CA ILE A 18 -11.36 -7.46 -38.49
C ILE A 18 -12.01 -7.48 -37.10
N SER A 19 -11.45 -6.76 -36.13
CA SER A 19 -12.00 -6.62 -34.77
C SER A 19 -13.41 -6.03 -34.79
N GLU A 20 -13.64 -4.99 -35.57
CA GLU A 20 -14.98 -4.42 -35.76
C GLU A 20 -15.93 -5.40 -36.45
N ILE A 21 -15.44 -6.13 -37.47
CA ILE A 21 -16.24 -7.15 -38.14
C ILE A 21 -16.63 -8.27 -37.17
N LEU A 22 -15.70 -8.75 -36.34
CA LEU A 22 -15.96 -9.76 -35.31
C LEU A 22 -16.97 -9.23 -34.28
N GLN A 23 -16.86 -7.97 -33.87
CA GLN A 23 -17.81 -7.34 -32.96
C GLN A 23 -19.22 -7.26 -33.57
N MET A 24 -19.33 -6.91 -34.86
CA MET A 24 -20.61 -6.90 -35.59
C MET A 24 -21.22 -8.31 -35.66
N PHE A 25 -20.41 -9.34 -35.95
CA PHE A 25 -20.87 -10.73 -35.95
C PHE A 25 -21.23 -11.23 -34.54
N GLY A 26 -20.56 -10.76 -33.50
CA GLY A 26 -20.88 -11.07 -32.10
C GLY A 26 -22.27 -10.62 -31.68
N LYS A 27 -22.87 -9.64 -32.38
CA LYS A 27 -24.27 -9.23 -32.16
C LYS A 27 -25.29 -10.23 -32.72
N ALA A 28 -24.88 -11.14 -33.61
CA ALA A 28 -25.75 -12.18 -34.15
C ALA A 28 -25.82 -13.41 -33.22
N SER A 29 -26.06 -13.20 -31.92
CA SER A 29 -26.15 -14.25 -30.91
C SER A 29 -27.29 -13.96 -29.92
N ARG A 30 -28.25 -14.89 -29.83
CA ARG A 30 -29.36 -14.90 -28.87
C ARG A 30 -29.45 -16.29 -28.23
N PRO A 31 -28.53 -16.62 -27.29
CA PRO A 31 -28.28 -18.01 -26.87
C PRO A 31 -29.48 -18.70 -26.20
N LEU A 32 -30.47 -17.94 -25.74
CA LEU A 32 -31.69 -18.48 -25.12
C LEU A 32 -32.88 -18.61 -26.09
N GLU A 33 -32.79 -18.02 -27.29
CA GLU A 33 -33.90 -17.98 -28.27
C GLU A 33 -33.59 -18.78 -29.53
N ASP A 34 -32.38 -18.64 -30.07
CA ASP A 34 -32.00 -19.23 -31.35
C ASP A 34 -31.01 -20.38 -31.16
N SER A 35 -31.20 -21.46 -31.92
CA SER A 35 -30.24 -22.58 -31.99
C SER A 35 -28.99 -22.25 -32.81
N SER A 36 -29.01 -21.18 -33.61
CA SER A 36 -27.86 -20.71 -34.40
C SER A 36 -27.99 -19.23 -34.75
N GLY A 37 -26.89 -18.49 -34.62
CA GLY A 37 -26.76 -17.14 -35.17
C GLY A 37 -26.50 -17.15 -36.68
N LYS A 38 -27.11 -16.22 -37.43
CA LYS A 38 -26.86 -16.04 -38.87
C LYS A 38 -26.35 -14.63 -39.12
N GLY A 39 -25.16 -14.50 -39.71
CA GLY A 39 -24.61 -13.23 -40.17
C GLY A 39 -24.25 -13.31 -41.65
N VAL A 40 -24.59 -12.27 -42.41
CA VAL A 40 -24.25 -12.15 -43.84
C VAL A 40 -23.31 -10.97 -44.03
N LEU A 41 -22.05 -11.25 -44.38
CA LEU A 41 -21.07 -10.22 -44.69
C LEU A 41 -21.02 -9.92 -46.19
N MET A 42 -21.42 -8.72 -46.55
CA MET A 42 -21.34 -8.24 -47.94
C MET A 42 -20.09 -7.40 -48.12
N VAL A 43 -19.15 -7.87 -48.96
CA VAL A 43 -17.80 -7.31 -49.15
C VAL A 43 -17.49 -7.10 -50.64
N PRO A 44 -16.55 -6.20 -50.99
CA PRO A 44 -15.94 -6.19 -52.32
C PRO A 44 -15.36 -7.55 -52.68
N ALA A 45 -15.49 -7.97 -53.95
CA ALA A 45 -15.04 -9.28 -54.40
C ALA A 45 -13.55 -9.55 -54.08
N VAL A 46 -12.70 -8.52 -54.18
CA VAL A 46 -11.26 -8.59 -53.88
C VAL A 46 -10.94 -8.79 -52.39
N LYS A 47 -11.89 -8.50 -51.48
CA LYS A 47 -11.74 -8.67 -50.02
C LYS A 47 -12.40 -9.93 -49.49
N ARG A 48 -13.13 -10.68 -50.35
CA ARG A 48 -13.85 -11.89 -49.95
C ARG A 48 -12.93 -12.92 -49.30
N ASP A 49 -11.80 -13.22 -49.92
CA ASP A 49 -10.90 -14.26 -49.42
C ASP A 49 -10.16 -13.83 -48.15
N TYR A 50 -9.85 -12.53 -48.02
CA TYR A 50 -9.29 -11.95 -46.80
C TYR A 50 -10.21 -12.15 -45.59
N TYR A 51 -11.46 -11.68 -45.68
CA TYR A 51 -12.42 -11.82 -44.58
C TYR A 51 -12.81 -13.28 -44.36
N LYS A 52 -12.95 -14.08 -45.42
CA LYS A 52 -13.20 -15.52 -45.29
C LYS A 52 -12.10 -16.21 -44.49
N LYS A 53 -10.83 -15.88 -44.74
CA LYS A 53 -9.71 -16.46 -44.01
C LYS A 53 -9.77 -16.10 -42.52
N PHE A 54 -9.79 -14.81 -42.18
CA PHE A 54 -9.67 -14.33 -40.80
C PHE A 54 -10.97 -14.39 -39.97
N LEU A 55 -12.09 -14.82 -40.57
CA LEU A 55 -13.29 -15.21 -39.81
C LEU A 55 -13.31 -16.70 -39.47
N ASN A 56 -12.58 -17.54 -40.20
CA ASN A 56 -12.46 -18.98 -39.93
C ASN A 56 -11.19 -19.33 -39.16
N GLU A 57 -10.13 -18.53 -39.32
CA GLU A 57 -8.86 -18.64 -38.64
C GLU A 57 -8.70 -17.47 -37.68
N ALA A 58 -7.97 -17.67 -36.57
CA ALA A 58 -7.65 -16.59 -35.64
C ALA A 58 -6.79 -15.51 -36.32
N LEU A 59 -7.05 -14.23 -36.00
CA LEU A 59 -6.26 -13.11 -36.51
C LEU A 59 -4.85 -13.12 -35.89
N PRO A 60 -3.78 -12.98 -36.69
CA PRO A 60 -2.46 -12.64 -36.16
C PRO A 60 -2.48 -11.19 -35.66
N ILE A 61 -2.37 -11.00 -34.35
CA ILE A 61 -2.30 -9.68 -33.72
C ILE A 61 -0.84 -9.24 -33.71
N GLU A 62 -0.55 -8.05 -34.24
CA GLU A 62 0.77 -7.41 -34.21
C GLU A 62 0.70 -6.13 -33.38
N SER A 63 1.79 -5.80 -32.69
CA SER A 63 1.92 -4.52 -31.99
C SER A 63 2.19 -3.36 -32.95
N HIS A 64 1.63 -2.18 -32.66
CA HIS A 64 1.98 -0.90 -33.32
C HIS A 64 2.79 0.03 -32.39
N LEU A 65 3.23 -0.48 -31.23
CA LEU A 65 3.90 0.33 -30.21
C LEU A 65 5.11 1.11 -30.75
N GLN A 66 5.87 0.55 -31.70
CA GLN A 66 7.04 1.22 -32.30
C GLN A 66 6.74 2.61 -32.89
N ILE A 67 5.49 2.88 -33.28
CA ILE A 67 5.06 4.15 -33.87
C ILE A 67 4.63 5.15 -32.76
N TYR A 68 4.38 4.67 -31.55
CA TYR A 68 3.88 5.43 -30.41
C TYR A 68 4.85 5.40 -29.22
N LEU A 69 6.14 5.12 -29.47
CA LEU A 69 7.14 5.00 -28.39
C LEU A 69 7.39 6.34 -27.69
N HIS A 70 7.33 7.46 -28.41
CA HIS A 70 7.49 8.80 -27.82
C HIS A 70 6.52 9.04 -26.68
N ASP A 71 5.23 8.79 -26.89
CA ASP A 71 4.19 9.01 -25.88
C ASP A 71 4.36 8.04 -24.69
N ALA A 72 4.72 6.78 -24.96
CA ALA A 72 4.97 5.80 -23.92
C ALA A 72 6.19 6.18 -23.06
N PHE A 73 7.29 6.60 -23.69
CA PHE A 73 8.51 7.00 -22.98
C PHE A 73 8.31 8.30 -22.20
N VAL A 74 7.58 9.28 -22.74
CA VAL A 74 7.26 10.52 -22.01
C VAL A 74 6.53 10.21 -20.70
N ALA A 75 5.56 9.30 -20.71
CA ALA A 75 4.87 8.89 -19.50
C ALA A 75 5.80 8.18 -18.49
N GLU A 76 6.63 7.24 -18.95
CA GLU A 76 7.50 6.44 -18.09
C GLU A 76 8.71 7.21 -17.55
N ILE A 77 9.22 8.18 -18.32
CA ILE A 77 10.28 9.10 -17.88
C ILE A 77 9.72 10.09 -16.85
N SER A 78 8.49 10.58 -17.03
CA SER A 78 7.84 11.47 -16.05
C SER A 78 7.63 10.82 -14.68
N THR A 79 7.42 9.50 -14.64
CA THR A 79 7.28 8.72 -13.41
C THR A 79 8.61 8.17 -12.89
N ARG A 80 9.71 8.42 -13.60
CA ARG A 80 11.06 7.89 -13.35
C ARG A 80 11.15 6.36 -13.38
N THR A 81 10.27 5.70 -14.13
CA THR A 81 10.38 4.27 -14.43
C THR A 81 11.48 4.01 -15.47
N ILE A 82 11.69 4.96 -16.39
CA ILE A 82 12.83 5.01 -17.30
C ILE A 82 13.72 6.18 -16.88
N ALA A 83 14.92 5.90 -16.37
CA ALA A 83 15.90 6.91 -15.94
C ALA A 83 17.22 6.86 -16.72
N SER A 84 17.41 5.85 -17.58
CA SER A 84 18.58 5.67 -18.45
C SER A 84 18.17 5.05 -19.80
N THR A 85 19.05 5.10 -20.81
CA THR A 85 18.79 4.41 -22.09
C THR A 85 18.63 2.90 -21.92
N GLN A 86 19.37 2.30 -20.97
CA GLN A 86 19.24 0.89 -20.64
C GLN A 86 17.87 0.55 -20.04
N ASP A 87 17.32 1.40 -19.18
CA ASP A 87 15.97 1.21 -18.64
C ASP A 87 14.91 1.24 -19.75
N ALA A 88 15.09 2.08 -20.76
CA ALA A 88 14.18 2.12 -21.92
C ALA A 88 14.24 0.82 -22.74
N VAL A 89 15.44 0.28 -22.98
CA VAL A 89 15.60 -1.04 -23.63
C VAL A 89 14.95 -2.13 -22.78
N ASP A 90 15.19 -2.14 -21.47
CA ASP A 90 14.62 -3.10 -20.52
C ASP A 90 13.10 -3.01 -20.49
N TRP A 91 12.52 -1.80 -20.44
CA TRP A 91 11.09 -1.55 -20.51
C TRP A 91 10.49 -2.14 -21.79
N MET A 92 11.14 -1.93 -22.96
CA MET A 92 10.67 -2.50 -24.21
C MET A 92 10.63 -4.04 -24.18
N THR A 93 11.48 -4.70 -23.39
CA THR A 93 11.43 -6.17 -23.24
C THR A 93 10.17 -6.67 -22.56
N TYR A 94 9.42 -5.84 -21.82
CA TYR A 94 8.15 -6.24 -21.19
C TYR A 94 6.96 -6.15 -22.16
N THR A 95 7.13 -5.47 -23.30
CA THR A 95 6.04 -5.14 -24.23
C THR A 95 5.65 -6.31 -25.13
N TYR A 96 4.39 -6.33 -25.58
CA TYR A 96 3.95 -7.26 -26.62
C TYR A 96 4.69 -7.03 -27.95
N PHE A 97 5.17 -5.82 -28.21
CA PHE A 97 6.02 -5.50 -29.36
C PHE A 97 7.27 -6.38 -29.38
N TYR A 98 8.03 -6.46 -28.29
CA TYR A 98 9.21 -7.33 -28.23
C TYR A 98 8.85 -8.82 -28.39
N ARG A 99 7.70 -9.25 -27.83
CA ARG A 99 7.14 -10.61 -28.00
C ARG A 99 6.79 -10.93 -29.46
N ARG A 100 6.51 -9.93 -30.30
CA ARG A 100 6.15 -10.08 -31.72
C ARG A 100 7.32 -9.82 -32.66
N LEU A 101 8.25 -8.93 -32.30
CA LEU A 101 9.48 -8.66 -33.04
C LEU A 101 10.27 -9.95 -33.31
N LEU A 102 10.35 -10.84 -32.32
CA LEU A 102 10.97 -12.15 -32.46
C LEU A 102 10.18 -13.13 -33.34
N ALA A 103 8.85 -13.04 -33.32
CA ALA A 103 7.97 -14.00 -33.99
C ALA A 103 7.68 -13.65 -35.45
N ASN A 104 7.70 -12.36 -35.79
CA ASN A 104 7.46 -11.84 -37.13
C ASN A 104 8.37 -10.62 -37.42
N PRO A 105 9.71 -10.80 -37.40
CA PRO A 105 10.67 -9.71 -37.49
C PRO A 105 10.51 -8.86 -38.75
N SER A 106 10.18 -9.50 -39.87
CA SER A 106 9.97 -8.81 -41.16
C SER A 106 8.79 -7.84 -41.15
N TYR A 107 7.78 -8.03 -40.29
CA TYR A 107 6.68 -7.06 -40.15
C TYR A 107 7.18 -5.72 -39.57
N TYR A 108 8.16 -5.78 -38.69
CA TYR A 108 8.76 -4.64 -38.01
C TYR A 108 9.98 -4.06 -38.75
N GLY A 109 10.34 -4.61 -39.91
CA GLY A 109 11.51 -4.18 -40.67
C GLY A 109 12.84 -4.73 -40.15
N LEU A 110 12.84 -5.66 -39.19
CA LEU A 110 14.04 -6.33 -38.71
C LEU A 110 14.52 -7.36 -39.75
N THR A 111 15.68 -7.09 -40.35
CA THR A 111 16.27 -7.92 -41.41
C THR A 111 17.27 -8.94 -40.88
N ASP A 112 18.06 -8.57 -39.87
CA ASP A 112 18.95 -9.50 -39.15
C ASP A 112 18.27 -10.00 -37.87
N VAL A 113 17.93 -11.29 -37.88
CA VAL A 113 17.27 -11.98 -36.75
C VAL A 113 18.25 -12.59 -35.75
N SER A 114 19.54 -12.31 -35.90
CA SER A 114 20.55 -12.68 -34.91
C SER A 114 20.30 -11.95 -33.59
N HIS A 115 20.85 -12.48 -32.49
CA HIS A 115 20.78 -11.79 -31.20
C HIS A 115 21.44 -10.41 -31.25
N GLU A 116 22.50 -10.26 -32.04
CA GLU A 116 23.20 -9.01 -32.27
C GLU A 116 22.33 -8.03 -33.06
N GLY A 117 21.78 -8.46 -34.20
CA GLY A 117 20.88 -7.66 -35.02
C GLY A 117 19.60 -7.22 -34.30
N LEU A 118 19.04 -8.07 -33.44
CA LEU A 118 17.90 -7.71 -32.58
C LEU A 118 18.27 -6.64 -31.56
N SER A 119 19.41 -6.80 -30.89
CA SER A 119 19.87 -5.83 -29.89
C SER A 119 20.16 -4.48 -30.55
N THR A 120 20.86 -4.49 -31.68
CA THR A 120 21.14 -3.28 -32.47
C THR A 120 19.85 -2.58 -32.88
N PHE A 121 18.86 -3.31 -33.40
CA PHE A 121 17.58 -2.72 -33.80
C PHE A 121 16.82 -2.08 -32.63
N LEU A 122 16.82 -2.70 -31.44
CA LEU A 122 16.15 -2.15 -30.26
C LEU A 122 16.88 -0.91 -29.73
N SER A 123 18.21 -0.97 -29.66
CA SER A 123 19.04 0.17 -29.26
C SER A 123 18.86 1.34 -30.23
N GLU A 124 18.95 1.13 -31.54
CA GLU A 124 18.72 2.18 -32.55
C GLU A 124 17.33 2.82 -32.41
N LEU A 125 16.30 2.00 -32.15
CA LEU A 125 14.94 2.49 -31.98
C LEU A 125 14.78 3.32 -30.70
N VAL A 126 15.39 2.89 -29.59
CA VAL A 126 15.39 3.61 -28.31
C VAL A 126 16.15 4.92 -28.42
N GLU A 127 17.39 4.87 -28.91
CA GLU A 127 18.26 6.04 -29.07
C GLU A 127 17.62 7.08 -30.00
N SER A 128 17.07 6.64 -31.14
CA SER A 128 16.36 7.55 -32.06
C SER A 128 15.17 8.23 -31.37
N THR A 129 14.38 7.47 -30.60
CA THR A 129 13.19 8.00 -29.91
C THR A 129 13.60 9.01 -28.82
N LEU A 130 14.56 8.65 -27.96
CA LEU A 130 15.03 9.52 -26.88
C LEU A 130 15.69 10.80 -27.42
N LYS A 131 16.44 10.68 -28.51
CA LYS A 131 17.02 11.84 -29.20
C LYS A 131 15.95 12.78 -29.72
N GLU A 132 14.90 12.26 -30.37
CA GLU A 132 13.79 13.10 -30.84
C GLU A 132 13.03 13.78 -29.68
N LEU A 133 12.87 13.09 -28.55
CA LEU A 133 12.29 13.68 -27.33
C LEU A 133 13.17 14.80 -26.74
N SER A 134 14.49 14.62 -26.74
CA SER A 134 15.47 15.60 -26.27
C SER A 134 15.54 16.82 -27.22
N GLU A 135 15.60 16.60 -28.53
CA GLU A 135 15.59 17.67 -29.54
C GLU A 135 14.31 18.52 -29.47
N ALA A 136 13.18 17.91 -29.10
CA ALA A 136 11.92 18.61 -28.86
C ALA A 136 11.84 19.34 -27.52
N LYS A 137 12.89 19.29 -26.68
CA LYS A 137 12.96 19.85 -25.32
C LYS A 137 11.88 19.32 -24.37
N ILE A 138 11.55 18.04 -24.53
CA ILE A 138 10.57 17.37 -23.67
C ILE A 138 11.26 16.59 -22.53
N ILE A 139 12.43 16.04 -22.80
CA ILE A 139 13.30 15.43 -21.80
C ILE A 139 14.70 16.03 -21.89
N ASP A 140 15.47 15.87 -20.83
CA ASP A 140 16.91 16.08 -20.84
C ASP A 140 17.61 14.72 -20.90
N LEU A 141 18.57 14.58 -21.81
CA LEU A 141 19.35 13.38 -22.02
C LEU A 141 20.82 13.75 -21.90
N ASP A 142 21.43 13.30 -20.80
CA ASP A 142 22.88 13.38 -20.60
C ASP A 142 23.53 12.17 -21.28
N GLU A 143 24.24 12.41 -22.40
CA GLU A 143 24.93 11.37 -23.15
C GLU A 143 26.22 10.87 -22.47
N GLU A 144 26.82 11.65 -21.57
CA GLU A 144 28.05 11.25 -20.86
C GLU A 144 27.74 10.31 -19.69
N ASP A 145 26.70 10.65 -18.92
CA ASP A 145 26.30 9.92 -17.71
C ASP A 145 25.10 8.94 -17.93
N ASP A 146 24.61 8.81 -19.17
CA ASP A 146 23.44 7.98 -19.55
C ASP A 146 22.22 8.21 -18.63
N THR A 147 21.95 9.48 -18.34
CA THR A 147 20.89 9.89 -17.42
C THR A 147 19.77 10.62 -18.14
N LEU A 148 18.53 10.20 -17.89
CA LEU A 148 17.32 10.78 -18.45
C LEU A 148 16.51 11.49 -17.37
N SER A 149 16.19 12.76 -17.60
CA SER A 149 15.34 13.55 -16.71
C SER A 149 14.14 14.16 -17.45
N PRO A 150 12.92 14.11 -16.88
CA PRO A 150 11.78 14.80 -17.48
C PRO A 150 11.91 16.32 -17.36
N LEU A 151 11.64 17.05 -18.45
CA LEU A 151 11.44 18.51 -18.39
C LEU A 151 9.96 18.83 -18.14
N ASN A 152 9.65 20.10 -17.87
CA ASN A 152 8.27 20.56 -17.63
C ASN A 152 7.30 20.11 -18.74
N ALA A 153 7.75 20.12 -20.00
CA ALA A 153 6.92 19.68 -21.11
C ALA A 153 6.56 18.18 -21.05
N ALA A 154 7.46 17.29 -20.59
CA ALA A 154 7.14 15.88 -20.36
C ALA A 154 6.11 15.71 -19.24
N MET A 155 6.26 16.48 -18.15
CA MET A 155 5.30 16.45 -17.04
C MET A 155 3.90 16.90 -17.48
N ILE A 156 3.80 17.97 -18.27
CA ILE A 156 2.54 18.48 -18.84
C ILE A 156 1.92 17.44 -19.79
N ALA A 157 2.73 16.87 -20.70
CA ALA A 157 2.29 15.86 -21.65
C ALA A 157 1.67 14.64 -20.96
N ALA A 158 2.37 14.10 -19.96
CA ALA A 158 1.94 12.94 -19.19
C ALA A 158 0.70 13.24 -18.34
N TYR A 159 0.65 14.42 -17.69
CA TYR A 159 -0.46 14.81 -16.81
C TYR A 159 -1.78 14.95 -17.57
N TYR A 160 -1.77 15.59 -18.76
CA TYR A 160 -2.97 15.79 -19.57
C TYR A 160 -3.23 14.70 -20.61
N ASN A 161 -2.35 13.71 -20.71
CA ASN A 161 -2.35 12.65 -21.71
C ASN A 161 -2.41 13.23 -23.14
N ILE A 162 -1.41 14.05 -23.46
CA ILE A 162 -1.24 14.74 -24.75
C ILE A 162 -0.09 14.10 -25.51
N SER A 163 -0.27 13.92 -26.82
CA SER A 163 0.77 13.38 -27.69
C SER A 163 1.99 14.28 -27.75
N PHE A 164 3.16 13.67 -27.79
CA PHE A 164 4.46 14.27 -28.06
C PHE A 164 4.41 15.25 -29.24
N ILE A 165 3.73 14.89 -30.33
CA ILE A 165 3.64 15.73 -31.54
C ILE A 165 2.86 17.02 -31.24
N THR A 166 1.78 16.92 -30.46
CA THR A 166 0.99 18.08 -30.04
C THR A 166 1.82 18.97 -29.11
N MET A 167 2.55 18.38 -28.17
CA MET A 167 3.45 19.13 -27.28
C MET A 167 4.58 19.83 -28.03
N GLN A 168 5.21 19.16 -29.00
CA GLN A 168 6.19 19.78 -29.89
C GLN A 168 5.58 20.96 -30.67
N THR A 169 4.35 20.80 -31.16
CA THR A 169 3.61 21.88 -31.84
C THR A 169 3.35 23.06 -30.90
N PHE A 170 3.00 22.80 -29.65
CA PHE A 170 2.78 23.84 -28.64
C PHE A 170 4.06 24.60 -28.31
N LEU A 171 5.17 23.91 -28.04
CA LEU A 171 6.47 24.53 -27.76
C LEU A 171 7.00 25.38 -28.94
N LEU A 172 6.70 24.99 -30.19
CA LEU A 172 7.14 25.74 -31.37
C LEU A 172 6.22 26.92 -31.73
N SER A 173 4.95 26.88 -31.33
CA SER A 173 3.92 27.82 -31.83
C SER A 173 3.37 28.78 -30.77
N LEU A 174 3.42 28.41 -29.49
CA LEU A 174 3.05 29.28 -28.38
C LEU A 174 4.21 30.23 -28.06
N SER A 175 3.89 31.49 -27.83
CA SER A 175 4.87 32.53 -27.49
C SER A 175 4.16 33.67 -26.77
N ALA A 176 4.91 34.58 -26.15
CA ALA A 176 4.38 35.79 -25.51
C ALA A 176 3.52 36.69 -26.44
N ARG A 177 3.60 36.49 -27.77
CA ARG A 177 2.82 37.28 -28.77
C ARG A 177 1.53 36.59 -29.22
N THR A 178 1.32 35.33 -28.83
CA THR A 178 0.17 34.55 -29.26
C THR A 178 -1.10 35.14 -28.65
N LYS A 179 -2.09 35.41 -29.50
CA LYS A 179 -3.40 35.96 -29.10
C LYS A 179 -4.47 34.87 -29.12
N LEU A 180 -5.67 35.15 -28.62
CA LEU A 180 -6.83 34.24 -28.65
C LEU A 180 -7.05 33.54 -30.02
N LYS A 181 -6.95 34.30 -31.12
CA LYS A 181 -7.00 33.72 -32.49
C LYS A 181 -5.92 32.66 -32.72
N GLY A 182 -4.69 32.95 -32.32
CA GLY A 182 -3.55 32.05 -32.50
C GLY A 182 -3.70 30.79 -31.66
N ILE A 183 -4.14 30.92 -30.41
CA ILE A 183 -4.44 29.77 -29.54
C ILE A 183 -5.50 28.87 -30.18
N LEU A 184 -6.55 29.45 -30.77
CA LEU A 184 -7.59 28.69 -31.48
C LEU A 184 -7.02 27.92 -32.67
N GLU A 185 -6.15 28.54 -33.48
CA GLU A 185 -5.51 27.89 -34.63
C GLU A 185 -4.55 26.77 -34.18
N ILE A 186 -3.79 26.98 -33.09
CA ILE A 186 -2.82 26.03 -32.55
C ILE A 186 -3.51 24.84 -31.89
N VAL A 187 -4.44 25.07 -30.95
CA VAL A 187 -5.12 24.00 -30.22
C VAL A 187 -5.90 23.07 -31.16
N THR A 188 -6.49 23.62 -32.23
CA THR A 188 -7.25 22.83 -33.21
C THR A 188 -6.36 22.06 -34.18
N SER A 189 -5.05 22.35 -34.22
CA SER A 189 -4.05 21.61 -35.00
C SER A 189 -3.49 20.38 -34.28
N ALA A 190 -3.88 20.17 -33.03
CA ALA A 190 -3.46 19.04 -32.20
C ALA A 190 -3.79 17.68 -32.86
N THR A 191 -2.87 16.72 -32.72
CA THR A 191 -2.98 15.39 -33.35
C THR A 191 -4.15 14.57 -32.80
N GLU A 192 -4.62 14.88 -31.59
CA GLU A 192 -5.80 14.29 -30.96
C GLU A 192 -7.07 14.46 -31.82
N PHE A 193 -7.10 15.50 -32.68
CA PHE A 193 -8.19 15.76 -33.62
C PHE A 193 -8.02 15.11 -35.00
N GLU A 194 -6.87 14.49 -35.30
CA GLU A 194 -6.71 13.74 -36.56
C GLU A 194 -7.65 12.53 -36.65
N THR A 195 -8.11 12.02 -35.50
CA THR A 195 -9.09 10.92 -35.45
C THR A 195 -10.52 11.34 -35.82
N ILE A 196 -10.78 12.65 -35.99
CA ILE A 196 -12.11 13.14 -36.38
C ILE A 196 -12.42 12.72 -37.82
N GLN A 197 -13.57 12.06 -38.00
CA GLN A 197 -13.98 11.54 -39.29
C GLN A 197 -14.23 12.67 -40.29
N VAL A 198 -13.56 12.66 -41.44
CA VAL A 198 -13.86 13.55 -42.57
C VAL A 198 -14.72 12.81 -43.59
N ARG A 199 -15.96 13.25 -43.79
CA ARG A 199 -16.94 12.53 -44.63
C ARG A 199 -16.94 13.05 -46.06
N ARG A 200 -17.26 12.16 -47.00
CA ARG A 200 -17.38 12.53 -48.42
C ARG A 200 -18.50 13.56 -48.61
N HIS A 201 -18.22 14.59 -49.41
CA HIS A 201 -19.14 15.70 -49.69
C HIS A 201 -19.47 16.59 -48.48
N GLU A 202 -18.70 16.54 -47.39
CA GLU A 202 -18.91 17.42 -46.22
C GLU A 202 -18.27 18.82 -46.40
N GLU A 203 -17.26 18.93 -47.26
CA GLU A 203 -16.48 20.14 -47.55
C GLU A 203 -17.36 21.39 -47.81
N HIS A 204 -18.38 21.27 -48.65
CA HIS A 204 -19.27 22.38 -49.00
C HIS A 204 -20.16 22.83 -47.83
N ILE A 205 -20.39 21.97 -46.83
CA ILE A 205 -21.13 22.32 -45.61
C ILE A 205 -20.18 23.06 -44.67
N LEU A 206 -18.98 22.51 -44.45
CA LEU A 206 -17.95 23.14 -43.62
C LEU A 206 -17.59 24.53 -44.14
N ARG A 207 -17.49 24.73 -45.46
CA ARG A 207 -17.29 26.05 -46.07
C ARG A 207 -18.43 27.03 -45.76
N ARG A 208 -19.70 26.58 -45.83
CA ARG A 208 -20.86 27.42 -45.49
C ARG A 208 -20.90 27.81 -44.02
N VAL A 209 -20.47 26.92 -43.12
CA VAL A 209 -20.32 27.24 -41.69
C VAL A 209 -19.15 28.20 -41.51
N TYR A 210 -18.01 27.91 -42.14
CA TYR A 210 -16.81 28.73 -42.10
C TYR A 210 -17.07 30.16 -42.56
N ASP A 211 -17.85 30.39 -43.62
CA ASP A 211 -18.19 31.74 -44.09
C ASP A 211 -18.90 32.59 -43.01
N ARG A 212 -19.60 31.94 -42.06
CA ARG A 212 -20.42 32.59 -41.02
C ARG A 212 -19.72 32.75 -39.66
N VAL A 213 -18.66 32.00 -39.39
CA VAL A 213 -17.89 32.15 -38.13
C VAL A 213 -16.94 33.35 -38.19
N PRO A 214 -16.61 34.00 -37.06
CA PRO A 214 -15.91 35.28 -37.07
C PRO A 214 -14.41 35.19 -37.33
N VAL A 215 -13.74 34.10 -36.91
CA VAL A 215 -12.28 33.95 -37.06
C VAL A 215 -11.96 33.17 -38.33
N LYS A 216 -11.11 33.75 -39.18
CA LYS A 216 -10.68 33.17 -40.46
C LYS A 216 -9.21 32.76 -40.42
N MET A 217 -8.93 31.59 -41.00
CA MET A 217 -7.59 31.10 -41.32
C MET A 217 -7.05 31.78 -42.58
N SER A 218 -5.73 31.94 -42.63
CA SER A 218 -5.04 32.52 -43.79
C SER A 218 -5.07 31.60 -45.02
N GLN A 219 -4.96 30.28 -44.82
CA GLN A 219 -4.97 29.27 -45.89
C GLN A 219 -5.82 28.05 -45.47
N PRO A 220 -7.16 28.10 -45.65
CA PRO A 220 -8.03 27.00 -45.25
C PRO A 220 -7.93 25.81 -46.20
N VAL A 221 -7.74 24.62 -45.63
CA VAL A 221 -7.79 23.33 -46.33
C VAL A 221 -9.07 22.62 -45.89
N TYR A 222 -10.12 22.68 -46.73
CA TYR A 222 -11.49 22.39 -46.30
C TYR A 222 -11.79 20.91 -46.00
N ASP A 223 -10.88 20.02 -46.38
CA ASP A 223 -10.93 18.57 -46.18
C ASP A 223 -9.99 18.08 -45.06
N SER A 224 -9.32 18.98 -44.33
CA SER A 224 -8.46 18.58 -43.20
C SER A 224 -9.23 18.47 -41.88
N PRO A 225 -8.86 17.53 -40.99
CA PRO A 225 -9.41 17.46 -39.63
C PRO A 225 -9.15 18.74 -38.82
N HIS A 226 -7.98 19.38 -38.99
CA HIS A 226 -7.65 20.67 -38.38
C HIS A 226 -8.68 21.75 -38.73
N PHE A 227 -8.96 21.94 -40.02
CA PHE A 227 -9.93 22.93 -40.46
C PHE A 227 -11.33 22.60 -39.92
N LYS A 228 -11.70 21.32 -39.92
CA LYS A 228 -12.97 20.86 -39.37
C LYS A 228 -13.07 21.17 -37.87
N ALA A 229 -12.04 20.88 -37.08
CA ALA A 229 -11.99 21.20 -35.65
C ALA A 229 -12.08 22.72 -35.42
N PHE A 230 -11.32 23.50 -36.18
CA PHE A 230 -11.34 24.96 -36.15
C PHE A 230 -12.73 25.56 -36.42
N VAL A 231 -13.44 25.05 -37.42
CA VAL A 231 -14.79 25.54 -37.77
C VAL A 231 -15.82 25.09 -36.73
N LEU A 232 -15.78 23.84 -36.30
CA LEU A 232 -16.77 23.29 -35.38
C LEU A 232 -16.65 23.85 -33.96
N LEU A 233 -15.44 24.15 -33.51
CA LEU A 233 -15.24 24.82 -32.22
C LEU A 233 -15.79 26.26 -32.24
N GLN A 234 -15.62 26.99 -33.34
CA GLN A 234 -16.27 28.30 -33.49
C GLN A 234 -17.79 28.23 -33.63
N ALA A 235 -18.29 27.18 -34.29
CA ALA A 235 -19.72 26.93 -34.37
C ALA A 235 -20.32 26.65 -32.99
N HIS A 236 -19.54 26.05 -32.08
CA HIS A 236 -19.89 25.81 -30.68
C HIS A 236 -20.03 27.12 -29.92
N PHE A 237 -19.01 27.99 -29.96
CA PHE A 237 -19.07 29.33 -29.35
C PHE A 237 -20.27 30.16 -29.88
N SER A 238 -20.61 29.97 -31.15
CA SER A 238 -21.71 30.65 -31.82
C SER A 238 -23.08 29.97 -31.63
N ARG A 239 -23.15 28.80 -30.95
CA ARG A 239 -24.35 27.96 -30.78
C ARG A 239 -25.09 27.71 -32.11
N MET A 240 -24.34 27.48 -33.18
CA MET A 240 -24.92 27.27 -34.52
C MET A 240 -25.62 25.91 -34.62
N GLN A 241 -26.75 25.87 -35.31
CA GLN A 241 -27.43 24.61 -35.60
C GLN A 241 -26.68 23.84 -36.69
N LEU A 242 -26.17 22.66 -36.35
CA LEU A 242 -25.39 21.80 -37.22
C LEU A 242 -26.19 20.54 -37.64
N PRO A 243 -25.89 19.95 -38.82
CA PRO A 243 -26.32 18.59 -39.13
C PRO A 243 -25.87 17.59 -38.06
N ILE A 244 -26.65 16.53 -37.84
CA ILE A 244 -26.42 15.54 -36.76
C ILE A 244 -24.98 14.99 -36.78
N ASP A 245 -24.46 14.65 -37.95
CA ASP A 245 -23.11 14.11 -38.11
C ASP A 245 -22.02 15.10 -37.64
N LEU A 246 -22.16 16.38 -38.00
CA LEU A 246 -21.25 17.46 -37.59
C LEU A 246 -21.43 17.83 -36.10
N GLY A 247 -22.66 17.74 -35.58
CA GLY A 247 -22.92 17.88 -34.16
C GLY A 247 -22.21 16.79 -33.34
N LYS A 248 -22.17 15.54 -33.84
CA LYS A 248 -21.44 14.47 -33.17
C LYS A 248 -19.92 14.67 -33.21
N ASP A 249 -19.40 15.20 -34.32
CA ASP A 249 -17.97 15.54 -34.39
C ASP A 249 -17.61 16.70 -33.46
N GLN A 250 -18.47 17.72 -33.40
CA GLN A 250 -18.31 18.84 -32.47
C GLN A 250 -18.29 18.35 -31.02
N GLU A 251 -19.15 17.40 -30.65
CA GLU A 251 -19.14 16.77 -29.32
C GLU A 251 -17.78 16.14 -28.98
N MET A 252 -17.17 15.41 -29.93
CA MET A 252 -15.84 14.80 -29.75
C MET A 252 -14.74 15.85 -29.64
N ILE A 253 -14.84 16.96 -30.38
CA ILE A 253 -13.87 18.06 -30.32
C ILE A 253 -13.95 18.76 -28.96
N VAL A 254 -15.15 19.14 -28.55
CA VAL A 254 -15.42 19.83 -27.28
C VAL A 254 -15.01 18.97 -26.08
N GLY A 255 -15.23 17.64 -26.15
CA GLY A 255 -14.82 16.71 -25.09
C GLY A 255 -13.31 16.56 -24.91
N LYS A 256 -12.48 16.89 -25.91
CA LYS A 256 -11.01 16.77 -25.84
C LYS A 256 -10.29 18.11 -25.66
N VAL A 257 -10.87 19.22 -26.11
CA VAL A 257 -10.17 20.52 -26.21
C VAL A 257 -9.77 21.11 -24.86
N LEU A 258 -10.49 20.82 -23.76
CA LEU A 258 -10.16 21.40 -22.45
C LEU A 258 -8.81 20.93 -21.89
N ASN A 259 -8.43 19.67 -22.14
CA ASN A 259 -7.11 19.17 -21.73
C ASN A 259 -6.00 19.88 -22.52
N LEU A 260 -6.22 20.09 -23.82
CA LEU A 260 -5.29 20.80 -24.68
C LEU A 260 -5.13 22.28 -24.27
N LEU A 261 -6.23 22.93 -23.90
CA LEU A 261 -6.19 24.31 -23.39
C LEU A 261 -5.50 24.41 -22.03
N SER A 262 -5.72 23.44 -21.13
CA SER A 262 -5.02 23.37 -19.84
C SER A 262 -3.51 23.21 -20.05
N ALA A 263 -3.08 22.38 -21.00
CA ALA A 263 -1.67 22.26 -21.35
C ALA A 263 -1.10 23.54 -22.01
N CYS A 264 -1.88 24.25 -22.83
CA CYS A 264 -1.47 25.56 -23.35
C CYS A 264 -1.23 26.58 -22.23
N VAL A 265 -2.09 26.58 -21.19
CA VAL A 265 -1.91 27.40 -19.99
C VAL A 265 -0.59 27.06 -19.31
N ASP A 266 -0.35 25.78 -19.04
CA ASP A 266 0.83 25.34 -18.30
C ASP A 266 2.13 25.60 -19.08
N VAL A 267 2.13 25.37 -20.41
CA VAL A 267 3.28 25.70 -21.27
C VAL A 267 3.59 27.20 -21.26
N LEU A 268 2.58 28.06 -21.49
CA LEU A 268 2.78 29.52 -21.49
C LEU A 268 3.21 30.03 -20.11
N SER A 269 2.64 29.47 -19.05
CA SER A 269 2.99 29.86 -17.68
C SER A 269 4.39 29.43 -17.26
N SER A 270 4.88 28.26 -17.73
CA SER A 270 6.23 27.79 -17.47
C SER A 270 7.30 28.68 -18.12
N GLU A 271 6.97 29.41 -19.19
CA GLU A 271 7.83 30.40 -19.83
C GLU A 271 7.57 31.84 -19.30
N GLY A 272 6.75 31.99 -18.25
CA GLY A 272 6.44 33.27 -17.63
C GLY A 272 5.61 34.20 -18.52
N HIS A 273 4.77 33.67 -19.42
CA HIS A 273 3.98 34.48 -20.35
C HIS A 273 2.55 34.72 -19.84
N LEU A 274 2.21 35.99 -19.59
CA LEU A 274 0.88 36.38 -19.05
C LEU A 274 -0.27 36.13 -20.04
N ASN A 275 0.01 36.00 -21.33
CA ASN A 275 -1.00 35.66 -22.33
C ASN A 275 -1.57 34.23 -22.19
N ALA A 276 -1.06 33.41 -21.25
CA ALA A 276 -1.70 32.18 -20.77
C ALA A 276 -3.17 32.39 -20.40
N MET A 277 -3.53 33.58 -19.90
CA MET A 277 -4.92 33.93 -19.56
C MET A 277 -5.88 33.81 -20.75
N ASN A 278 -5.42 34.04 -21.99
CA ASN A 278 -6.26 33.85 -23.18
C ASN A 278 -6.69 32.37 -23.36
N ALA A 279 -5.87 31.41 -22.91
CA ALA A 279 -6.24 29.99 -22.92
C ALA A 279 -7.20 29.65 -21.77
N MET A 280 -7.10 30.34 -20.63
CA MET A 280 -8.05 30.24 -19.52
C MET A 280 -9.44 30.75 -19.95
N GLU A 281 -9.51 31.93 -20.55
CA GLU A 281 -10.75 32.50 -21.11
C GLU A 281 -11.35 31.60 -22.20
N MET A 282 -10.52 31.02 -23.08
CA MET A 282 -11.01 30.07 -24.08
C MET A 282 -11.59 28.81 -23.44
N SER A 283 -11.08 28.39 -22.27
CA SER A 283 -11.67 27.26 -21.53
C SER A 283 -13.08 27.60 -21.06
N GLN A 284 -13.31 28.81 -20.53
CA GLN A 284 -14.65 29.30 -20.17
C GLN A 284 -15.57 29.35 -21.41
N MET A 285 -15.07 29.86 -22.55
CA MET A 285 -15.81 29.90 -23.83
C MET A 285 -16.25 28.51 -24.29
N VAL A 286 -15.39 27.50 -24.14
CA VAL A 286 -15.69 26.10 -24.48
C VAL A 286 -16.75 25.53 -23.57
N VAL A 287 -16.63 25.73 -22.26
CA VAL A 287 -17.58 25.19 -21.28
C VAL A 287 -18.97 25.81 -21.47
N GLN A 288 -19.03 27.14 -21.65
CA GLN A 288 -20.30 27.87 -21.72
C GLN A 288 -20.87 28.05 -23.13
N ALA A 289 -20.16 27.56 -24.15
CA ALA A 289 -20.52 27.70 -25.55
C ALA A 289 -20.83 29.16 -25.94
N MET A 290 -19.87 30.04 -25.72
CA MET A 290 -19.98 31.47 -26.00
C MET A 290 -18.65 32.09 -26.46
N TRP A 291 -18.71 33.30 -27.01
CA TRP A 291 -17.53 34.10 -27.31
C TRP A 291 -17.15 35.00 -26.13
N ASP A 292 -15.87 35.37 -26.05
CA ASP A 292 -15.30 36.38 -25.15
C ASP A 292 -16.08 37.71 -25.16
N ARG A 293 -16.59 38.11 -26.32
CA ARG A 293 -17.36 39.35 -26.52
C ARG A 293 -18.88 39.21 -26.31
N ASP A 294 -19.38 38.02 -26.04
CA ASP A 294 -20.80 37.82 -25.75
C ASP A 294 -21.13 38.29 -24.32
N SER A 295 -22.37 38.71 -24.07
CA SER A 295 -22.78 39.08 -22.71
C SER A 295 -22.73 37.85 -21.78
N PRO A 296 -22.22 37.97 -20.54
CA PRO A 296 -22.24 36.90 -19.53
C PRO A 296 -23.63 36.31 -19.30
N LEU A 297 -24.69 37.11 -19.49
CA LEU A 297 -26.09 36.69 -19.40
C LEU A 297 -26.45 35.51 -20.33
N LYS A 298 -25.68 35.29 -21.41
CA LYS A 298 -25.86 34.16 -22.34
C LYS A 298 -25.65 32.79 -21.66
N GLN A 299 -24.98 32.76 -20.51
CA GLN A 299 -24.78 31.54 -19.70
C GLN A 299 -26.08 31.10 -19.00
N ILE A 300 -26.99 32.05 -18.71
CA ILE A 300 -28.25 31.75 -18.04
C ILE A 300 -29.13 30.88 -18.96
N PRO A 301 -29.73 29.78 -18.44
CA PRO A 301 -30.65 28.96 -19.22
C PRO A 301 -31.77 29.78 -19.87
N HIS A 302 -32.05 29.51 -21.15
CA HIS A 302 -33.06 30.21 -21.98
C HIS A 302 -32.75 31.66 -22.37
N PHE A 303 -31.56 32.19 -22.04
CA PHE A 303 -31.17 33.54 -22.46
C PHE A 303 -30.62 33.56 -23.90
N GLY A 304 -31.55 33.72 -24.85
CA GLY A 304 -31.24 34.03 -26.24
C GLY A 304 -30.99 35.54 -26.48
N PRO A 305 -30.68 35.95 -27.72
CA PRO A 305 -30.41 37.34 -28.06
C PRO A 305 -31.53 38.33 -27.69
N ASP A 306 -32.79 37.90 -27.78
CA ASP A 306 -33.95 38.74 -27.44
C ASP A 306 -34.07 39.00 -25.92
N ALA A 307 -33.86 37.97 -25.10
CA ALA A 307 -33.88 38.10 -23.63
C ALA A 307 -32.73 39.00 -23.15
N ILE A 308 -31.53 38.81 -23.71
CA ILE A 308 -30.35 39.65 -23.42
C ILE A 308 -30.60 41.10 -23.84
N LYS A 309 -31.22 41.34 -25.01
CA LYS A 309 -31.58 42.70 -25.44
C LYS A 309 -32.52 43.37 -24.45
N VAL A 310 -33.54 42.64 -23.98
CA VAL A 310 -34.47 43.16 -22.96
C VAL A 310 -33.73 43.47 -21.67
N ALA A 311 -32.89 42.56 -21.15
CA ALA A 311 -32.10 42.79 -19.94
C ALA A 311 -31.24 44.07 -20.05
N ASN A 312 -30.57 44.27 -21.18
CA ASN A 312 -29.77 45.48 -21.44
C ASN A 312 -30.61 46.77 -21.47
N GLU A 313 -31.86 46.74 -21.92
CA GLU A 313 -32.76 47.91 -21.86
C GLU A 313 -33.07 48.32 -20.41
N PHE A 314 -33.04 47.37 -19.47
CA PHE A 314 -33.15 47.60 -18.03
C PHE A 314 -31.78 47.85 -17.35
N GLN A 315 -30.72 48.09 -18.13
CA GLN A 315 -29.34 48.30 -17.66
C GLN A 315 -28.69 47.10 -16.98
N ILE A 316 -29.18 45.87 -17.21
CA ILE A 316 -28.59 44.64 -16.71
C ILE A 316 -27.61 44.08 -17.75
N LYS A 317 -26.33 44.00 -17.40
CA LYS A 317 -25.22 43.64 -18.30
C LYS A 317 -24.50 42.36 -17.88
N ASP A 318 -24.45 42.07 -16.59
CA ASP A 318 -23.85 40.86 -16.02
C ASP A 318 -24.83 40.07 -15.13
N ILE A 319 -24.37 38.92 -14.63
CA ILE A 319 -25.21 37.98 -13.88
C ILE A 319 -25.48 38.46 -12.45
N PHE A 320 -24.56 39.18 -11.81
CA PHE A 320 -24.77 39.74 -10.48
C PHE A 320 -25.83 40.85 -10.52
N GLU A 321 -25.76 41.76 -11.50
CA GLU A 321 -26.81 42.76 -11.75
C GLU A 321 -28.17 42.09 -12.06
N PHE A 322 -28.17 40.92 -12.71
CA PHE A 322 -29.40 40.16 -12.96
C PHE A 322 -29.96 39.55 -11.66
N MET A 323 -29.11 39.03 -10.78
CA MET A 323 -29.50 38.52 -9.46
C MET A 323 -30.20 39.60 -8.64
N GLU A 324 -29.59 40.80 -8.55
CA GLU A 324 -30.17 41.96 -7.86
C GLU A 324 -31.50 42.40 -8.49
N ALA A 325 -31.55 42.50 -9.82
CA ALA A 325 -32.75 42.93 -10.53
C ALA A 325 -33.91 41.92 -10.45
N MET A 326 -33.65 40.66 -10.09
CA MET A 326 -34.65 39.61 -9.94
C MET A 326 -35.24 39.54 -8.52
N ASP A 327 -34.77 40.36 -7.57
CA ASP A 327 -35.43 40.53 -6.27
C ASP A 327 -36.68 41.44 -6.38
N PRO A 328 -37.89 40.92 -6.15
CA PRO A 328 -39.13 41.71 -6.23
C PRO A 328 -39.23 42.82 -5.16
N SER A 329 -38.46 42.74 -4.09
CA SER A 329 -38.45 43.70 -2.98
C SER A 329 -37.58 44.91 -3.27
N GLU A 330 -36.52 44.75 -4.08
CA GLU A 330 -35.57 45.80 -4.42
C GLU A 330 -35.83 46.42 -5.79
N ASN A 331 -36.30 45.64 -6.78
CA ASN A 331 -36.57 46.13 -8.12
C ASN A 331 -38.04 46.54 -8.33
N LYS A 332 -38.29 47.86 -8.40
CA LYS A 332 -39.62 48.44 -8.66
C LYS A 332 -40.20 48.07 -10.03
N ASP A 333 -39.34 47.76 -11.01
CA ASP A 333 -39.72 47.40 -12.37
C ASP A 333 -39.78 45.87 -12.58
N TYR A 334 -39.65 45.06 -11.53
CA TYR A 334 -39.62 43.58 -11.57
C TYR A 334 -40.75 42.98 -12.42
N ALA A 335 -42.00 43.40 -12.17
CA ALA A 335 -43.15 42.89 -12.92
C ALA A 335 -43.12 43.25 -14.42
N SER A 336 -42.50 44.37 -14.77
CA SER A 336 -42.29 44.80 -16.15
C SER A 336 -41.16 44.00 -16.79
N LEU A 337 -40.04 43.81 -16.08
CA LEU A 337 -38.89 43.03 -16.52
C LEU A 337 -39.28 41.57 -16.82
N VAL A 338 -39.89 40.87 -15.87
CA VAL A 338 -40.30 39.46 -16.04
C VAL A 338 -41.27 39.30 -17.22
N LYS A 339 -42.24 40.21 -17.35
CA LYS A 339 -43.20 40.18 -18.46
C LYS A 339 -42.51 40.41 -19.82
N ARG A 340 -41.49 41.26 -19.87
CA ARG A 340 -40.77 41.57 -21.11
C ARG A 340 -39.72 40.54 -21.47
N LEU A 341 -39.11 39.86 -20.50
CA LEU A 341 -38.20 38.73 -20.72
C LEU A 341 -38.92 37.56 -21.42
N GLY A 342 -40.22 37.41 -21.20
CA GLY A 342 -41.05 36.44 -21.93
C GLY A 342 -40.78 34.98 -21.54
N LEU A 343 -40.14 34.74 -20.41
CA LEU A 343 -39.88 33.42 -19.85
C LEU A 343 -41.08 32.94 -19.03
N ASP A 344 -41.41 31.65 -19.14
CA ASP A 344 -42.43 31.04 -18.28
C ASP A 344 -41.92 30.74 -16.86
N ASN A 345 -42.82 30.37 -15.94
CA ASN A 345 -42.45 30.10 -14.55
C ASN A 345 -41.41 28.97 -14.40
N LYS A 346 -41.39 27.99 -15.30
CA LYS A 346 -40.42 26.88 -15.25
C LYS A 346 -39.05 27.36 -15.73
N GLN A 347 -39.00 28.18 -16.78
CA GLN A 347 -37.78 28.78 -17.30
C GLN A 347 -37.17 29.77 -16.29
N LEU A 348 -38.01 30.57 -15.63
CA LEU A 348 -37.57 31.46 -14.55
C LEU A 348 -37.00 30.69 -13.36
N ALA A 349 -37.62 29.56 -12.97
CA ALA A 349 -37.07 28.69 -11.93
C ALA A 349 -35.70 28.10 -12.34
N GLN A 350 -35.52 27.74 -13.61
CA GLN A 350 -34.22 27.25 -14.11
C GLN A 350 -33.15 28.35 -14.18
N ALA A 351 -33.55 29.59 -14.48
CA ALA A 351 -32.65 30.74 -14.40
C ALA A 351 -32.24 31.02 -12.95
N ALA A 352 -33.17 30.98 -12.00
CA ALA A 352 -32.90 31.15 -10.57
C ALA A 352 -32.00 30.04 -10.00
N GLU A 353 -32.24 28.79 -10.41
CA GLU A 353 -31.37 27.65 -10.04
C GLU A 353 -29.92 27.88 -10.49
N PHE A 354 -29.74 28.39 -11.73
CA PHE A 354 -28.41 28.73 -12.23
C PHE A 354 -27.76 29.85 -11.42
N THR A 355 -28.46 30.95 -11.18
CA THR A 355 -27.87 32.12 -10.52
C THR A 355 -27.60 31.92 -9.04
N ASN A 356 -28.46 31.18 -8.34
CA ASN A 356 -28.36 31.06 -6.89
C ASN A 356 -27.45 29.90 -6.46
N ASN A 357 -27.51 28.77 -7.18
CA ASN A 357 -26.88 27.53 -6.72
C ASN A 357 -25.67 27.10 -7.55
N LYS A 358 -25.50 27.65 -8.77
CA LYS A 358 -24.48 27.18 -9.73
C LYS A 358 -23.46 28.23 -10.12
N TYR A 359 -23.87 29.50 -10.22
CA TYR A 359 -22.95 30.58 -10.60
C TYR A 359 -22.15 31.03 -9.36
N PRO A 360 -20.81 30.99 -9.38
CA PRO A 360 -20.01 31.21 -8.18
C PRO A 360 -19.92 32.70 -7.80
N ASN A 361 -20.18 33.00 -6.53
CA ASN A 361 -19.98 34.32 -5.92
C ASN A 361 -18.88 34.24 -4.85
N MET A 362 -17.65 34.66 -5.18
CA MET A 362 -16.46 34.54 -4.31
C MET A 362 -16.00 35.91 -3.80
N ASP A 363 -15.47 35.94 -2.58
CA ASP A 363 -14.65 37.02 -2.03
C ASP A 363 -13.17 36.61 -2.03
N LEU A 364 -12.30 37.46 -2.59
CA LEU A 364 -10.85 37.29 -2.62
C LEU A 364 -10.17 38.33 -1.72
N ASP A 365 -9.55 37.86 -0.65
CA ASP A 365 -8.68 38.64 0.23
C ASP A 365 -7.23 38.16 0.08
N PHE A 366 -6.26 39.07 0.17
CA PHE A 366 -4.84 38.69 0.22
C PHE A 366 -4.00 39.63 1.06
N THR A 367 -2.83 39.15 1.48
CA THR A 367 -1.81 39.93 2.19
C THR A 367 -0.42 39.54 1.67
N VAL A 368 0.36 40.53 1.25
CA VAL A 368 1.77 40.33 0.88
C VAL A 368 2.56 40.10 2.16
N LEU A 369 3.30 38.98 2.21
CA LEU A 369 4.12 38.65 3.36
C LEU A 369 5.49 39.30 3.19
N ASP A 370 6.02 39.84 4.29
CA ASP A 370 7.36 40.44 4.35
C ASP A 370 7.62 41.52 3.27
N GLU A 371 6.61 42.38 3.00
CA GLU A 371 6.63 43.41 1.94
C GLU A 371 7.89 44.31 1.96
N GLU A 372 8.47 44.57 3.14
CA GLU A 372 9.65 45.42 3.31
C GLU A 372 10.99 44.71 2.97
N ASN A 373 11.01 43.37 2.85
CA ASN A 373 12.22 42.55 2.69
C ASN A 373 12.22 41.73 1.38
N ILE A 374 11.46 42.14 0.35
CA ILE A 374 11.46 41.45 -0.93
C ILE A 374 12.74 41.80 -1.70
N THR A 375 13.52 40.78 -2.10
CA THR A 375 14.73 40.93 -2.92
C THR A 375 14.46 40.43 -4.34
N ALA A 376 14.99 41.10 -5.36
CA ALA A 376 14.91 40.63 -6.74
C ALA A 376 15.67 39.31 -6.90
N GLY A 377 15.06 38.34 -7.59
CA GLY A 377 15.62 36.99 -7.81
C GLY A 377 15.38 35.99 -6.68
N GLU A 378 14.92 36.42 -5.50
CA GLU A 378 14.59 35.55 -4.37
C GLU A 378 13.07 35.24 -4.30
N PRO A 379 12.67 34.10 -3.70
CA PRO A 379 11.26 33.77 -3.49
C PRO A 379 10.53 34.74 -2.55
N ALA A 380 9.44 35.34 -3.02
CA ALA A 380 8.49 36.13 -2.24
C ALA A 380 7.16 35.40 -2.09
N TYR A 381 6.32 35.82 -1.14
CA TYR A 381 5.09 35.11 -0.82
C TYR A 381 3.87 36.01 -0.61
N ILE A 382 2.70 35.51 -0.99
CA ILE A 382 1.40 36.14 -0.79
C ILE A 382 0.47 35.13 -0.08
N ASP A 383 -0.16 35.55 1.01
CA ASP A 383 -1.21 34.78 1.69
C ASP A 383 -2.55 35.15 1.07
N ILE A 384 -3.28 34.16 0.56
CA ILE A 384 -4.51 34.34 -0.20
C ILE A 384 -5.64 33.61 0.53
N LYS A 385 -6.75 34.31 0.78
CA LYS A 385 -7.97 33.78 1.37
C LYS A 385 -9.12 33.99 0.38
N ILE A 386 -9.78 32.90 0.01
CA ILE A 386 -10.93 32.91 -0.88
C ILE A 386 -12.12 32.29 -0.16
N GLU A 387 -13.26 32.95 -0.20
CA GLU A 387 -14.47 32.54 0.50
C GLU A 387 -15.67 32.63 -0.44
N ARG A 388 -16.52 31.61 -0.46
CA ARG A 388 -17.77 31.60 -1.22
C ARG A 388 -18.88 32.21 -0.39
N ASP A 389 -19.60 33.16 -0.96
CA ASP A 389 -20.73 33.85 -0.35
C ASP A 389 -21.97 32.93 -0.37
N VAL A 390 -22.07 32.10 0.67
CA VAL A 390 -23.18 31.17 0.95
C VAL A 390 -23.43 31.13 2.46
N GLU A 391 -24.66 30.84 2.88
CA GLU A 391 -24.99 30.69 4.30
C GLU A 391 -24.22 29.52 4.93
N ASP A 392 -23.95 29.61 6.23
CA ASP A 392 -22.97 28.73 6.88
C ASP A 392 -23.37 27.24 6.87
N ASP A 393 -24.67 26.96 6.74
CA ASP A 393 -25.32 25.65 6.77
C ASP A 393 -25.73 25.10 5.40
N GLU A 394 -25.45 25.81 4.29
CA GLU A 394 -25.77 25.35 2.94
C GLU A 394 -24.66 24.47 2.33
N GLU A 395 -25.06 23.36 1.69
CA GLU A 395 -24.13 22.50 0.94
C GLU A 395 -23.80 23.11 -0.42
N VAL A 396 -22.50 23.34 -0.68
CA VAL A 396 -22.01 23.90 -1.95
C VAL A 396 -21.85 22.81 -3.00
N ASP A 397 -22.66 22.91 -4.06
CA ASP A 397 -22.49 22.13 -5.28
C ASP A 397 -21.51 22.85 -6.23
N THR A 398 -20.39 22.19 -6.53
CA THR A 398 -19.32 22.71 -7.41
C THR A 398 -19.39 22.13 -8.83
N THR A 399 -20.49 21.44 -9.17
CA THR A 399 -20.74 20.95 -10.53
C THR A 399 -21.15 22.12 -11.43
N VAL A 400 -20.46 22.23 -12.57
CA VAL A 400 -20.66 23.33 -13.51
C VAL A 400 -21.98 23.14 -14.27
N SER A 401 -22.81 24.18 -14.30
CA SER A 401 -23.98 24.24 -15.16
C SER A 401 -23.57 24.66 -16.57
N ALA A 402 -23.38 23.67 -17.44
CA ALA A 402 -22.92 23.87 -18.83
C ALA A 402 -23.73 22.99 -19.81
N PRO A 403 -24.96 23.38 -20.19
CA PRO A 403 -25.88 22.53 -20.95
C PRO A 403 -25.42 22.20 -22.38
N PHE A 404 -24.44 22.93 -22.91
CA PHE A 404 -23.88 22.72 -24.25
C PHE A 404 -22.53 21.97 -24.22
N TYR A 405 -21.95 21.77 -23.03
CA TYR A 405 -20.76 20.96 -22.87
C TYR A 405 -21.18 19.49 -22.69
N PRO A 406 -20.57 18.52 -23.42
CA PRO A 406 -21.07 17.15 -23.45
C PRO A 406 -20.68 16.29 -22.23
N GLY A 407 -19.68 16.71 -21.46
CA GLY A 407 -19.23 16.02 -20.24
C GLY A 407 -19.80 16.64 -18.96
N GLN A 408 -19.63 15.94 -17.84
CA GLN A 408 -19.75 16.57 -16.53
C GLN A 408 -18.44 17.27 -16.18
N LYS A 409 -18.51 18.44 -15.56
CA LYS A 409 -17.34 19.24 -15.19
C LYS A 409 -17.50 19.79 -13.77
N MET A 410 -16.41 19.75 -13.02
CA MET A 410 -16.26 20.42 -11.73
C MET A 410 -15.58 21.77 -11.92
N GLU A 411 -15.97 22.76 -11.13
CA GLU A 411 -15.33 24.08 -11.10
C GLU A 411 -13.86 23.95 -10.69
N ASN A 412 -12.94 24.53 -11.48
CA ASN A 412 -11.58 24.81 -11.04
C ASN A 412 -11.24 26.27 -11.32
N TRP A 413 -10.20 26.74 -10.63
CA TRP A 413 -9.75 28.11 -10.72
C TRP A 413 -8.24 28.16 -10.89
N TRP A 414 -7.75 29.20 -11.53
CA TRP A 414 -6.34 29.56 -11.58
C TRP A 414 -6.11 30.79 -10.72
N LEU A 415 -5.14 30.70 -9.82
CA LEU A 415 -4.52 31.86 -9.19
C LEU A 415 -3.28 32.21 -9.99
N VAL A 416 -3.19 33.45 -10.46
CA VAL A 416 -2.06 33.93 -11.27
C VAL A 416 -1.56 35.23 -10.67
N VAL A 417 -0.25 35.32 -10.43
CA VAL A 417 0.41 36.59 -10.11
C VAL A 417 1.12 37.06 -11.37
N GLY A 418 0.74 38.22 -11.89
CA GLY A 418 1.27 38.76 -13.13
C GLY A 418 1.59 40.25 -13.04
N GLU A 419 2.46 40.71 -13.94
CA GLU A 419 2.75 42.12 -14.15
C GLU A 419 2.31 42.51 -15.57
N GLU A 420 1.23 43.29 -15.65
CA GLU A 420 0.64 43.66 -16.95
C GLU A 420 1.57 44.52 -17.81
N LYS A 421 2.36 45.40 -17.19
CA LYS A 421 3.27 46.31 -17.91
C LYS A 421 4.34 45.57 -18.71
N THR A 422 4.84 44.48 -18.14
CA THR A 422 5.89 43.64 -18.76
C THR A 422 5.29 42.43 -19.47
N ASN A 423 3.98 42.18 -19.31
CA ASN A 423 3.28 40.99 -19.80
C ASN A 423 3.92 39.69 -19.28
N SER A 424 4.41 39.75 -18.02
CA SER A 424 5.12 38.67 -17.34
C SER A 424 4.19 37.96 -16.36
N LEU A 425 4.26 36.63 -16.32
CA LEU A 425 3.60 35.78 -15.34
C LEU A 425 4.67 35.32 -14.34
N LEU A 426 4.46 35.65 -13.06
CA LEU A 426 5.42 35.38 -11.98
C LEU A 426 5.11 34.10 -11.22
N ALA A 427 3.83 33.75 -11.09
CA ALA A 427 3.38 32.51 -10.48
C ALA A 427 2.01 32.09 -10.99
N THR A 428 1.75 30.79 -11.03
CA THR A 428 0.42 30.24 -11.30
C THR A 428 0.15 29.02 -10.40
N LYS A 429 -1.09 28.85 -9.98
CA LYS A 429 -1.54 27.66 -9.25
C LYS A 429 -2.99 27.34 -9.58
N ARG A 430 -3.24 26.10 -10.00
CA ARG A 430 -4.60 25.58 -10.18
C ARG A 430 -5.15 25.12 -8.84
N ILE A 431 -6.38 25.53 -8.52
CA ILE A 431 -7.04 25.27 -7.24
C ILE A 431 -8.52 24.89 -7.44
N THR A 432 -9.10 24.26 -6.42
CA THR A 432 -10.53 23.96 -6.34
C THR A 432 -11.09 24.57 -5.07
N ILE A 433 -12.22 25.27 -5.16
CA ILE A 433 -12.80 26.04 -4.05
C ILE A 433 -14.23 25.54 -3.80
N ARG A 434 -14.48 24.90 -2.65
CA ARG A 434 -15.85 24.60 -2.18
C ARG A 434 -16.41 25.83 -1.45
N LYS A 435 -16.05 25.99 -0.17
CA LYS A 435 -16.57 27.05 0.71
C LYS A 435 -15.51 28.10 1.09
N LYS A 436 -14.37 27.67 1.61
CA LYS A 436 -13.24 28.55 1.94
C LYS A 436 -11.92 27.87 1.55
N LEU A 437 -10.95 28.66 1.11
CA LEU A 437 -9.60 28.20 0.83
C LEU A 437 -8.60 29.27 1.29
N GLN A 438 -7.64 28.87 2.11
CA GLN A 438 -6.50 29.73 2.47
C GLN A 438 -5.21 29.03 2.04
N LEU A 439 -4.34 29.74 1.33
CA LEU A 439 -3.07 29.20 0.88
C LEU A 439 -2.01 30.30 0.71
N LYS A 440 -0.76 29.88 0.88
CA LYS A 440 0.42 30.68 0.57
C LYS A 440 0.86 30.39 -0.87
N LEU A 441 0.97 31.43 -1.70
CA LEU A 441 1.49 31.33 -3.08
C LEU A 441 2.87 31.99 -3.14
N GLU A 442 3.83 31.29 -3.73
CA GLU A 442 5.19 31.76 -3.95
C GLU A 442 5.29 32.42 -5.33
N TYR A 443 6.01 33.53 -5.43
CA TYR A 443 6.29 34.23 -6.69
C TYR A 443 7.69 34.87 -6.65
N ILE A 444 8.32 35.03 -7.81
CA ILE A 444 9.67 35.61 -7.92
C ILE A 444 9.61 36.88 -8.75
N VAL A 445 10.26 37.94 -8.25
CA VAL A 445 10.36 39.23 -8.94
C VAL A 445 11.72 39.31 -9.63
N PRO A 446 11.78 39.44 -10.98
CA PRO A 446 13.03 39.26 -11.71
C PRO A 446 13.97 40.48 -11.68
N ALA A 447 13.47 41.67 -11.35
CA ALA A 447 14.25 42.91 -11.38
C ALA A 447 14.06 43.72 -10.10
N PRO A 448 15.05 44.51 -9.66
CA PRO A 448 14.89 45.43 -8.55
C PRO A 448 14.10 46.67 -8.96
N GLY A 449 13.34 47.24 -8.02
CA GLY A 449 12.55 48.46 -8.20
C GLY A 449 11.10 48.36 -7.72
N GLU A 450 10.30 49.37 -8.06
CA GLU A 450 8.86 49.35 -7.79
C GLU A 450 8.11 48.56 -8.88
N HIS A 451 7.38 47.54 -8.47
CA HIS A 451 6.55 46.72 -9.35
C HIS A 451 5.07 46.87 -9.00
N GLU A 452 4.23 46.94 -10.04
CA GLU A 452 2.77 46.96 -9.91
C GLU A 452 2.26 45.61 -10.41
N LEU A 453 1.92 44.74 -9.46
CA LEU A 453 1.50 43.37 -9.71
C LEU A 453 -0.02 43.25 -9.62
N THR A 454 -0.58 42.23 -10.25
CA THR A 454 -2.01 41.91 -10.19
C THR A 454 -2.17 40.43 -9.85
N LEU A 455 -3.03 40.16 -8.86
CA LEU A 455 -3.45 38.80 -8.51
C LEU A 455 -4.73 38.50 -9.27
N PHE A 456 -4.69 37.57 -10.22
CA PHE A 456 -5.87 37.11 -10.96
C PHE A 456 -6.41 35.83 -10.33
N LEU A 457 -7.72 35.81 -10.07
CA LEU A 457 -8.50 34.61 -9.79
C LEU A 457 -9.38 34.35 -11.01
N MET A 458 -9.03 33.35 -11.81
CA MET A 458 -9.73 33.03 -13.06
C MET A 458 -10.46 31.70 -12.97
N SER A 459 -11.74 31.67 -13.35
CA SER A 459 -12.50 30.43 -13.47
C SER A 459 -12.10 29.65 -14.73
N ASP A 460 -12.13 28.33 -14.69
CA ASP A 460 -12.01 27.48 -15.89
C ASP A 460 -13.34 27.19 -16.58
N SER A 461 -14.44 27.72 -16.04
CA SER A 461 -15.81 27.25 -16.32
C SER A 461 -16.83 28.35 -16.58
N TYR A 462 -16.72 29.50 -15.91
CA TYR A 462 -17.70 30.58 -16.00
C TYR A 462 -17.04 31.88 -16.42
N VAL A 463 -17.76 32.69 -17.19
CA VAL A 463 -17.32 34.03 -17.63
C VAL A 463 -17.97 35.08 -16.73
N GLY A 464 -17.20 36.07 -16.27
CA GLY A 464 -17.70 37.21 -15.50
C GLY A 464 -17.66 37.02 -13.98
N VAL A 465 -16.89 36.03 -13.50
CA VAL A 465 -16.59 35.80 -12.07
C VAL A 465 -15.11 36.00 -11.73
N ASP A 466 -14.31 36.35 -12.75
CA ASP A 466 -12.88 36.54 -12.59
C ASP A 466 -12.59 37.84 -11.83
N GLN A 467 -11.57 37.82 -10.97
CA GLN A 467 -11.16 38.97 -10.16
C GLN A 467 -9.67 39.27 -10.34
N ASP A 468 -9.30 40.54 -10.34
CA ASP A 468 -7.97 41.04 -10.70
C ASP A 468 -7.47 42.20 -9.82
N PRO A 469 -7.44 42.08 -8.47
CA PRO A 469 -6.92 43.14 -7.63
C PRO A 469 -5.41 43.41 -7.84
N SER A 470 -5.07 44.67 -8.11
CA SER A 470 -3.68 45.14 -8.23
C SER A 470 -3.08 45.57 -6.88
N PHE A 471 -1.79 45.33 -6.70
CA PHE A 471 -1.00 45.73 -5.54
C PHE A 471 0.41 46.17 -5.96
N LYS A 472 1.11 46.87 -5.06
CA LYS A 472 2.46 47.38 -5.32
C LYS A 472 3.45 46.73 -4.38
N ILE A 473 4.64 46.45 -4.87
CA ILE A 473 5.77 45.95 -4.08
C ILE A 473 7.05 46.69 -4.48
N THR A 474 8.03 46.72 -3.57
CA THR A 474 9.37 47.25 -3.85
C THR A 474 10.39 46.13 -3.67
N ALA A 475 11.06 45.73 -4.74
CA ALA A 475 12.12 44.71 -4.69
C ALA A 475 13.50 45.37 -4.55
N ALA A 476 14.28 44.95 -3.56
CA ALA A 476 15.67 45.37 -3.39
C ALA A 476 16.61 44.70 -4.41
N GLU A 477 17.75 45.32 -4.71
CA GLU A 477 18.80 44.75 -5.55
C GLU A 477 19.48 43.58 -4.82
N GLY A 478 19.45 42.39 -5.41
CA GLY A 478 20.17 41.22 -4.90
C GLY A 478 21.68 41.47 -4.94
N MET A 479 22.42 40.95 -3.95
CA MET A 479 23.88 40.98 -4.00
C MET A 479 24.34 40.00 -5.08
N ASP A 480 25.03 40.50 -6.11
CA ASP A 480 25.73 39.66 -7.09
C ASP A 480 26.80 38.83 -6.35
N GLU A 481 26.57 37.53 -6.20
CA GLU A 481 27.66 36.58 -5.92
C GLU A 481 28.38 36.32 -7.25
N ASP A 482 29.36 37.17 -7.56
CA ASP A 482 30.31 36.95 -8.64
C ASP A 482 31.15 35.69 -8.38
N GLU A 483 31.19 34.83 -9.41
CA GLU A 483 32.13 33.72 -9.58
C GLU A 483 33.58 34.22 -9.56
N GLU A 484 34.39 33.95 -8.54
CA GLU A 484 35.88 33.93 -8.67
C GLU A 484 36.55 32.89 -7.75
N GLU A 485 37.14 31.89 -8.39
CA GLU A 485 38.46 31.26 -8.18
C GLU A 485 38.81 30.49 -6.88
N GLU A 486 39.24 29.24 -7.11
CA GLU A 486 40.12 28.47 -6.22
C GLU A 486 41.41 29.25 -5.89
N GLU A 487 41.83 29.31 -4.62
CA GLU A 487 43.19 28.94 -4.19
C GLU A 487 43.38 29.04 -2.66
N ASP A 488 44.22 28.12 -2.17
CA ASP A 488 44.63 27.86 -0.79
C ASP A 488 45.07 29.11 0.02
N ASN A 489 44.78 29.12 1.33
CA ASN A 489 45.84 28.99 2.35
C ASN A 489 45.31 28.89 3.79
N GLU A 490 46.03 28.02 4.50
CA GLU A 490 46.03 27.70 5.93
C GLU A 490 46.14 28.94 6.84
N GLU A 491 45.48 28.92 8.00
CA GLU A 491 46.11 29.25 9.30
C GLU A 491 45.22 28.84 10.50
N GLU A 492 45.62 27.69 11.07
CA GLU A 492 45.66 27.25 12.49
C GLU A 492 44.55 27.53 13.54
N PRO A 493 44.43 26.60 14.54
CA PRO A 493 43.21 26.35 15.29
C PRO A 493 43.11 27.07 16.64
N ASP A 494 41.90 27.50 17.01
CA ASP A 494 41.59 27.99 18.37
C ASP A 494 41.35 26.79 19.32
N PRO A 495 42.16 26.64 20.40
CA PRO A 495 42.19 25.45 21.23
C PRO A 495 41.21 25.56 22.41
N ASP A 496 39.95 25.11 22.26
CA ASP A 496 39.13 24.81 23.45
C ASP A 496 37.88 23.94 23.19
N LEU A 497 37.97 22.93 22.32
CA LEU A 497 36.89 21.98 22.08
C LEU A 497 37.35 20.53 22.20
N ASP A 498 37.86 20.18 23.38
CA ASP A 498 38.03 18.78 23.76
C ASP A 498 37.81 18.62 25.27
N ARG A 499 36.52 18.52 25.68
CA ARG A 499 36.01 17.88 26.92
C ARG A 499 34.52 18.15 27.12
N VAL A 500 33.64 17.40 26.46
CA VAL A 500 32.40 16.89 27.11
C VAL A 500 32.06 15.52 26.54
N LEU A 501 32.27 14.51 27.38
CA LEU A 501 31.77 13.15 27.25
C LEU A 501 30.24 13.10 27.34
N LEU A 502 29.65 12.24 26.51
CA LEU A 502 28.47 11.41 26.79
C LEU A 502 27.47 11.96 27.81
N SER A 503 26.41 12.62 27.32
CA SER A 503 25.10 12.66 27.98
C SER A 503 24.00 12.74 26.90
N PRO A 504 22.83 12.10 27.12
CA PRO A 504 21.77 11.96 26.11
C PRO A 504 21.16 13.33 25.77
N PRO A 505 20.54 13.49 24.58
CA PRO A 505 19.95 14.77 24.19
C PRO A 505 18.88 15.20 25.20
N SER A 506 19.03 16.41 25.75
CA SER A 506 18.05 17.01 26.64
C SER A 506 16.82 17.46 25.84
N ILE A 507 15.86 16.55 25.71
CA ILE A 507 14.45 16.93 25.53
C ILE A 507 13.99 17.46 26.88
N THR A 508 14.22 18.75 27.15
CA THR A 508 13.66 19.42 28.32
C THR A 508 13.50 20.92 28.11
N LYS A 509 12.64 21.29 27.16
CA LYS A 509 11.72 22.44 27.32
C LYS A 509 10.35 22.02 26.78
N HIS A 510 9.40 21.90 27.71
CA HIS A 510 8.02 21.37 27.60
C HIS A 510 7.85 19.85 27.71
N LEU A 511 8.23 19.25 28.85
CA LEU A 511 7.57 18.03 29.33
C LEU A 511 6.21 18.40 29.95
N ALA A 512 5.24 18.68 29.08
CA ALA A 512 3.88 18.24 29.34
C ALA A 512 3.87 16.71 29.16
N VAL A 513 3.10 15.97 29.95
CA VAL A 513 2.94 14.52 29.83
C VAL A 513 2.55 14.19 28.37
N THR A 514 3.48 13.63 27.59
CA THR A 514 3.27 13.38 26.16
C THR A 514 2.39 12.15 26.00
N VAL A 515 1.20 12.35 25.45
CA VAL A 515 0.28 11.29 25.00
C VAL A 515 0.96 10.47 23.89
N LEU A 516 0.83 9.13 23.89
CA LEU A 516 1.45 8.29 22.85
C LEU A 516 0.90 8.66 21.47
N GLN A 517 1.77 9.15 20.59
CA GLN A 517 1.46 9.36 19.17
C GLN A 517 1.82 8.13 18.35
N THR A 518 1.06 7.88 17.27
CA THR A 518 1.29 6.75 16.35
C THR A 518 2.70 6.77 15.75
N SER A 519 3.17 7.93 15.29
CA SER A 519 4.53 8.09 14.73
C SER A 519 5.60 7.68 15.74
N VAL A 520 5.46 8.06 17.02
CA VAL A 520 6.37 7.67 18.10
C VAL A 520 6.36 6.16 18.31
N MET A 521 5.18 5.51 18.30
CA MET A 521 5.08 4.04 18.38
C MET A 521 5.76 3.35 17.19
N LEU A 522 5.56 3.86 15.97
CA LEU A 522 6.07 3.26 14.74
C LEU A 522 7.58 3.44 14.59
N SER A 523 8.13 4.55 15.07
CA SER A 523 9.57 4.84 15.13
C SER A 523 10.29 4.23 16.34
N ALA A 524 9.57 3.71 17.34
CA ALA A 524 10.16 3.11 18.52
C ALA A 524 11.08 1.92 18.13
N PRO A 525 12.31 1.83 18.67
CA PRO A 525 13.26 0.78 18.31
C PRO A 525 12.72 -0.62 18.61
N ARG A 526 12.65 -1.49 17.60
CA ARG A 526 12.17 -2.87 17.73
C ARG A 526 13.37 -3.79 17.91
N ARG A 527 13.46 -4.46 19.05
CA ARG A 527 14.57 -5.38 19.36
C ARG A 527 14.19 -6.83 19.09
N SER A 528 15.11 -7.63 18.56
CA SER A 528 14.95 -9.08 18.47
C SER A 528 15.03 -9.75 19.84
N ALA A 529 14.77 -11.05 19.87
CA ALA A 529 15.18 -11.90 20.98
C ALA A 529 16.68 -11.71 21.30
N ALA A 530 16.99 -11.60 22.59
CA ALA A 530 18.36 -11.56 23.08
C ALA A 530 18.95 -12.98 23.16
N ILE A 531 20.12 -13.18 22.57
CA ILE A 531 20.84 -14.44 22.54
C ILE A 531 22.06 -14.33 23.46
N PRO A 532 22.12 -15.10 24.57
CA PRO A 532 23.26 -15.07 25.48
C PRO A 532 24.47 -15.82 24.91
N ASN A 533 25.67 -15.35 25.25
CA ASN A 533 26.87 -16.18 25.11
C ASN A 533 26.88 -17.31 26.15
N SER A 534 27.77 -18.29 26.00
CA SER A 534 27.83 -19.47 26.87
C SER A 534 27.99 -19.14 28.37
N LEU A 535 28.68 -18.03 28.69
CA LEU A 535 28.89 -17.55 30.06
C LEU A 535 27.71 -16.73 30.62
N GLY A 536 26.71 -16.40 29.78
CA GLY A 536 25.59 -15.54 30.16
C GLY A 536 26.01 -14.12 30.59
N THR A 537 27.14 -13.64 30.08
CA THR A 537 27.69 -12.30 30.38
C THR A 537 27.37 -11.28 29.31
N LEU A 538 27.15 -11.72 28.07
CA LEU A 538 26.85 -10.87 26.90
C LEU A 538 25.57 -11.35 26.20
N LEU A 539 24.77 -10.40 25.72
CA LEU A 539 23.53 -10.65 24.96
C LEU A 539 23.64 -10.02 23.57
N ALA A 540 23.61 -10.82 22.51
CA ALA A 540 23.50 -10.33 21.14
C ALA A 540 22.03 -10.15 20.76
N TYR A 541 21.69 -9.01 20.15
CA TYR A 541 20.35 -8.72 19.67
C TYR A 541 20.42 -7.75 18.50
N THR A 542 19.38 -7.75 17.66
CA THR A 542 19.22 -6.76 16.60
C THR A 542 18.24 -5.68 17.04
N GLN A 543 18.36 -4.50 16.47
CA GLN A 543 17.48 -3.37 16.73
C GLN A 543 17.15 -2.68 15.41
N THR A 544 15.87 -2.58 15.09
CA THR A 544 15.40 -1.90 13.88
C THR A 544 14.54 -0.69 14.24
N SER A 545 14.81 0.44 13.60
CA SER A 545 14.10 1.71 13.82
C SER A 545 13.77 2.36 12.48
N TYR A 546 12.62 3.03 12.39
CA TYR A 546 12.22 3.80 11.20
C TYR A 546 12.18 5.29 11.55
N SER A 547 12.75 6.13 10.69
CA SER A 547 12.67 7.59 10.82
C SER A 547 11.70 8.15 9.79
N PHE A 548 10.66 8.84 10.26
CA PHE A 548 9.76 9.62 9.40
C PHE A 548 10.38 10.94 8.93
N GLU A 549 11.58 11.32 9.44
CA GLU A 549 12.31 12.51 8.97
C GLU A 549 13.18 12.18 7.76
N THR A 550 13.80 10.99 7.75
CA THR A 550 14.68 10.54 6.66
C THR A 550 14.04 9.48 5.77
N HIS A 551 12.81 9.06 6.09
CA HIS A 551 12.06 7.99 5.42
C HIS A 551 12.82 6.65 5.30
N ALA A 552 13.76 6.39 6.21
CA ALA A 552 14.68 5.27 6.14
C ALA A 552 14.59 4.36 7.38
N THR A 553 14.84 3.07 7.15
CA THR A 553 15.00 2.07 8.21
C THR A 553 16.48 1.88 8.54
N THR A 554 16.84 1.95 9.81
CA THR A 554 18.17 1.53 10.30
C THR A 554 18.03 0.19 10.99
N SER A 555 18.92 -0.77 10.69
CA SER A 555 18.97 -2.06 11.37
C SER A 555 20.35 -2.33 11.95
N GLU A 556 20.41 -2.41 13.26
CA GLU A 556 21.63 -2.50 14.03
C GLU A 556 21.81 -3.90 14.62
N LEU A 557 23.04 -4.40 14.66
CA LEU A 557 23.44 -5.50 15.52
C LEU A 557 24.17 -4.95 16.74
N ARG A 558 23.67 -5.29 17.92
CA ARG A 558 24.22 -4.80 19.19
C ARG A 558 24.51 -5.95 20.14
N VAL A 559 25.45 -5.71 21.05
CA VAL A 559 25.78 -6.62 22.15
C VAL A 559 25.68 -5.88 23.47
N LEU A 560 24.82 -6.38 24.36
CA LEU A 560 24.61 -5.84 25.70
C LEU A 560 25.39 -6.64 26.74
N ASP A 561 26.08 -5.93 27.62
CA ASP A 561 26.74 -6.48 28.80
C ASP A 561 25.73 -6.62 29.95
N VAL A 562 25.57 -7.84 30.46
CA VAL A 562 24.52 -8.19 31.44
C VAL A 562 24.75 -7.55 32.82
N ALA A 563 26.01 -7.31 33.19
CA ALA A 563 26.37 -6.79 34.50
C ALA A 563 26.18 -5.27 34.57
N THR A 564 26.57 -4.57 33.50
CA THR A 564 26.54 -3.10 33.43
C THR A 564 25.28 -2.54 32.79
N GLY A 565 24.59 -3.32 31.95
CA GLY A 565 23.47 -2.87 31.11
C GLY A 565 23.90 -2.04 29.88
N SER A 566 25.21 -1.88 29.63
CA SER A 566 25.73 -1.11 28.49
C SER A 566 25.63 -1.91 27.19
N SER A 567 25.33 -1.24 26.08
CA SER A 567 25.18 -1.85 24.75
C SER A 567 26.18 -1.28 23.75
N VAL A 568 26.91 -2.15 23.05
CA VAL A 568 27.89 -1.81 22.00
C VAL A 568 27.27 -2.10 20.64
N LEU A 569 27.38 -1.14 19.71
CA LEU A 569 27.00 -1.33 18.30
C LEU A 569 28.11 -2.11 17.58
N LEU A 570 27.77 -3.22 16.93
CA LEU A 570 28.70 -3.96 16.07
C LEU A 570 28.63 -3.47 14.63
N THR A 571 27.42 -3.30 14.09
CA THR A 571 27.15 -2.77 12.74
C THR A 571 25.74 -2.20 12.68
N ASP A 572 25.53 -1.20 11.83
CA ASP A 572 24.30 -0.43 11.56
C ASP A 572 23.62 -0.78 10.23
N SER A 573 24.17 -1.76 9.50
CA SER A 573 23.63 -2.33 8.27
C SER A 573 23.50 -3.84 8.42
N TYR A 574 22.62 -4.24 9.35
CA TYR A 574 22.45 -5.64 9.73
C TYR A 574 21.20 -6.26 9.11
N HIS A 575 21.36 -7.43 8.48
CA HIS A 575 20.24 -8.26 8.01
C HIS A 575 20.53 -9.74 8.31
N GLY A 576 19.83 -10.38 9.26
CA GLY A 576 20.01 -11.81 9.55
C GLY A 576 19.71 -12.26 10.98
N SER A 577 20.34 -13.37 11.39
CA SER A 577 20.28 -13.89 12.78
C SER A 577 21.71 -14.11 13.31
N PRO A 578 22.15 -13.36 14.34
CA PRO A 578 23.50 -13.50 14.87
C PRO A 578 23.59 -14.78 15.71
N GLN A 579 24.76 -15.41 15.74
CA GLN A 579 25.00 -16.62 16.53
C GLN A 579 26.37 -16.56 17.21
N TRP A 580 26.47 -17.02 18.46
CA TRP A 580 27.73 -17.08 19.19
C TRP A 580 28.60 -18.25 18.73
N LEU A 581 29.89 -17.99 18.50
CA LEU A 581 30.88 -19.03 18.20
C LEU A 581 31.43 -19.60 19.50
N GLY A 582 30.66 -20.50 20.12
CA GLY A 582 31.12 -21.38 21.20
C GLY A 582 31.40 -20.70 22.55
N ASP A 583 32.67 -20.68 22.93
CA ASP A 583 33.15 -20.54 24.32
C ASP A 583 33.46 -19.10 24.78
N GLY A 584 33.42 -18.11 23.89
CA GLY A 584 33.98 -16.77 24.15
C GLY A 584 33.08 -15.58 23.80
N ASP A 585 33.69 -14.54 23.24
CA ASP A 585 33.06 -13.27 22.84
C ASP A 585 32.95 -13.12 21.31
N LYS A 586 33.17 -14.19 20.54
CA LYS A 586 33.08 -14.16 19.08
C LYS A 586 31.66 -14.45 18.60
N LEU A 587 31.22 -13.69 17.62
CA LEU A 587 29.89 -13.76 17.01
C LEU A 587 30.04 -13.95 15.50
N VAL A 588 29.14 -14.72 14.90
CA VAL A 588 28.98 -14.80 13.44
C VAL A 588 27.59 -14.30 13.05
N TRP A 589 27.51 -13.60 11.93
CA TRP A 589 26.25 -13.19 11.34
C TRP A 589 26.28 -13.18 9.82
N LEU A 590 25.08 -13.10 9.23
CA LEU A 590 24.90 -12.99 7.80
C LEU A 590 24.80 -11.51 7.41
N ARG A 591 25.38 -11.15 6.28
CA ARG A 591 25.27 -9.83 5.67
C ARG A 591 24.94 -10.00 4.18
N GLU A 592 23.85 -9.39 3.74
CA GLU A 592 23.49 -9.35 2.33
C GLU A 592 24.49 -8.49 1.53
N GLY A 593 24.70 -8.83 0.27
CA GLY A 593 25.54 -8.04 -0.65
C GLY A 593 24.83 -7.80 -1.98
N ASP A 594 25.28 -6.80 -2.71
CA ASP A 594 24.58 -6.10 -3.81
C ASP A 594 23.93 -7.01 -4.88
N ASN A 595 24.55 -8.14 -5.20
CA ASN A 595 24.03 -9.08 -6.22
C ASN A 595 23.14 -10.19 -5.64
N GLY A 596 22.48 -9.95 -4.50
CA GLY A 596 21.76 -10.98 -3.75
C GLY A 596 22.67 -12.05 -3.13
N SER A 597 23.96 -11.76 -2.97
CA SER A 597 24.89 -12.68 -2.30
C SER A 597 24.77 -12.56 -0.77
N THR A 598 25.28 -13.54 -0.02
CA THR A 598 25.32 -13.45 1.44
C THR A 598 26.71 -13.75 1.97
N SER A 599 27.26 -12.84 2.76
CA SER A 599 28.56 -12.98 3.42
C SER A 599 28.39 -13.38 4.89
N PHE A 600 29.22 -14.31 5.35
CA PHE A 600 29.33 -14.71 6.75
C PHE A 600 30.40 -13.85 7.40
N ILE A 601 29.99 -12.98 8.32
CA ILE A 601 30.87 -12.04 9.01
C ILE A 601 31.16 -12.58 10.41
N VAL A 602 32.43 -12.56 10.82
CA VAL A 602 32.86 -12.92 12.16
C VAL A 602 33.44 -11.69 12.85
N GLY A 603 32.97 -11.41 14.05
CA GLY A 603 33.42 -10.27 14.85
C GLY A 603 33.50 -10.58 16.34
N CYS A 604 34.00 -9.61 17.11
CA CYS A 604 34.03 -9.67 18.57
C CYS A 604 32.87 -8.85 19.15
N GLY A 605 32.10 -9.44 20.06
CA GLY A 605 30.94 -8.82 20.71
C GLY A 605 31.27 -7.57 21.54
N GLN A 606 32.54 -7.37 21.89
CA GLN A 606 33.01 -6.16 22.58
C GLN A 606 33.86 -5.23 21.68
N ARG A 607 33.85 -5.44 20.34
CA ARG A 607 34.66 -4.66 19.37
C ARG A 607 36.16 -4.57 19.71
N LYS A 608 36.74 -5.61 20.33
CA LYS A 608 38.20 -5.68 20.55
C LYS A 608 38.99 -5.85 19.25
N GLU A 609 38.32 -6.32 18.20
CA GLU A 609 38.87 -6.60 16.87
C GLU A 609 37.81 -6.23 15.82
N ASP A 610 38.27 -5.79 14.65
CA ASP A 610 37.39 -5.48 13.53
C ASP A 610 36.75 -6.75 12.94
N PRO A 611 35.46 -6.69 12.55
CA PRO A 611 34.80 -7.80 11.87
C PRO A 611 35.45 -8.13 10.52
N TYR A 612 35.49 -9.41 10.16
CA TYR A 612 36.00 -9.86 8.86
C TYR A 612 35.06 -10.87 8.19
N VAL A 613 35.19 -11.02 6.87
CA VAL A 613 34.42 -11.97 6.07
C VAL A 613 35.04 -13.37 6.19
N ALA A 614 34.32 -14.31 6.79
CA ALA A 614 34.72 -15.73 6.86
C ALA A 614 34.44 -16.49 5.55
N GLY A 615 33.50 -16.02 4.74
CA GLY A 615 33.22 -16.50 3.39
C GLY A 615 31.92 -15.92 2.83
N THR A 616 31.70 -16.11 1.53
CA THR A 616 30.53 -15.55 0.81
C THR A 616 29.88 -16.63 -0.04
N VAL A 617 28.54 -16.62 -0.08
CA VAL A 617 27.72 -17.49 -0.91
C VAL A 617 26.98 -16.66 -1.94
N SER A 618 26.80 -17.19 -3.14
CA SER A 618 26.35 -16.44 -4.31
C SER A 618 24.83 -16.22 -4.39
N ALA A 619 24.09 -16.43 -3.30
CA ALA A 619 22.64 -16.25 -3.26
C ALA A 619 22.15 -15.92 -1.83
N PRO A 620 20.88 -15.49 -1.66
CA PRO A 620 20.34 -15.16 -0.35
C PRO A 620 20.19 -16.40 0.52
N VAL A 621 20.76 -16.37 1.73
CA VAL A 621 20.55 -17.39 2.77
C VAL A 621 20.21 -16.76 4.11
N SER A 622 19.44 -17.48 4.93
CA SER A 622 18.94 -17.01 6.23
C SER A 622 18.88 -18.15 7.26
N ASN A 623 18.29 -17.91 8.44
CA ASN A 623 18.06 -18.93 9.48
C ASN A 623 19.33 -19.65 9.96
N LEU A 624 20.41 -18.90 10.23
CA LEU A 624 21.69 -19.46 10.66
C LEU A 624 21.57 -20.22 12.00
N LYS A 625 21.96 -21.50 11.98
CA LYS A 625 22.20 -22.32 13.19
C LYS A 625 23.63 -22.88 13.20
N LEU A 626 24.19 -23.04 14.40
CA LEU A 626 25.54 -23.54 14.63
C LEU A 626 25.58 -24.74 15.56
N THR A 627 26.57 -25.62 15.39
CA THR A 627 26.88 -26.68 16.34
C THR A 627 28.38 -26.93 16.43
N THR A 628 28.92 -27.13 17.63
CA THR A 628 30.37 -27.36 17.82
C THR A 628 30.72 -28.81 17.52
N LEU A 629 31.53 -29.07 16.48
CA LEU A 629 31.95 -30.43 16.10
C LEU A 629 33.21 -30.87 16.86
N SER A 630 34.17 -29.96 16.98
CA SER A 630 35.38 -30.11 17.77
C SER A 630 35.96 -28.71 18.07
N PRO A 631 36.94 -28.55 18.98
CA PRO A 631 37.52 -27.25 19.26
C PRO A 631 38.05 -26.56 17.99
N GLY A 632 37.47 -25.40 17.66
CA GLY A 632 37.81 -24.63 16.46
C GLY A 632 37.15 -25.10 15.15
N LEU A 633 36.26 -26.10 15.18
CA LEU A 633 35.46 -26.53 14.02
C LEU A 633 33.96 -26.50 14.37
N VAL A 634 33.22 -25.66 13.68
CA VAL A 634 31.78 -25.43 13.90
C VAL A 634 30.99 -25.87 12.65
N GLY A 635 29.97 -26.69 12.82
CA GLY A 635 28.99 -27.03 11.78
C GLY A 635 28.00 -25.89 11.59
N VAL A 636 27.65 -25.61 10.34
CA VAL A 636 26.77 -24.50 9.92
C VAL A 636 25.56 -25.08 9.19
N ALA A 637 24.37 -24.59 9.53
CA ALA A 637 23.16 -24.79 8.73
C ALA A 637 22.47 -23.44 8.45
N VAL A 638 22.05 -23.23 7.20
CA VAL A 638 21.27 -22.08 6.75
C VAL A 638 20.15 -22.54 5.82
N SER A 639 19.14 -21.72 5.60
CA SER A 639 18.11 -21.96 4.59
C SER A 639 18.27 -21.04 3.39
N GLY A 640 18.00 -21.56 2.20
CA GLY A 640 17.95 -20.79 0.95
C GLY A 640 17.12 -21.52 -0.10
N LYS A 641 16.49 -20.78 -1.03
CA LYS A 641 15.68 -21.38 -2.10
C LYS A 641 16.58 -22.20 -3.04
N ALA A 642 16.12 -23.37 -3.45
CA ALA A 642 16.83 -24.23 -4.42
C ALA A 642 16.07 -24.30 -5.74
N ASN A 643 16.80 -24.37 -6.84
CA ASN A 643 16.29 -24.76 -8.14
C ASN A 643 15.89 -26.24 -8.16
N LEU A 644 15.16 -26.66 -9.19
CA LEU A 644 14.72 -28.05 -9.36
C LEU A 644 15.88 -29.07 -9.46
N ASP A 645 17.07 -28.64 -9.88
CA ASP A 645 18.29 -29.45 -9.93
C ASP A 645 19.07 -29.50 -8.59
N GLY A 646 18.55 -28.80 -7.57
CA GLY A 646 19.13 -28.66 -6.25
C GLY A 646 20.26 -27.62 -6.15
N SER A 647 20.51 -26.82 -7.19
CA SER A 647 21.42 -25.67 -7.10
C SER A 647 20.80 -24.52 -6.31
N LEU A 648 21.63 -23.69 -5.67
CA LEU A 648 21.16 -22.56 -4.87
C LEU A 648 20.59 -21.49 -5.80
N TYR A 649 19.35 -21.07 -5.57
CA TYR A 649 18.65 -20.10 -6.41
C TYR A 649 18.95 -18.67 -5.94
N ASN A 650 19.47 -17.86 -6.85
CA ASN A 650 19.62 -16.42 -6.64
C ASN A 650 18.58 -15.69 -7.50
N PRO A 651 17.58 -15.01 -6.92
CA PRO A 651 16.58 -14.25 -7.66
C PRO A 651 17.18 -13.06 -8.42
N SER A 652 18.21 -12.40 -7.90
CA SER A 652 18.84 -11.21 -8.51
C SER A 652 19.57 -11.55 -9.81
N THR A 653 20.08 -12.77 -9.94
CA THR A 653 20.73 -13.25 -11.17
C THR A 653 19.86 -14.21 -11.99
N ALA A 654 18.63 -14.48 -11.55
CA ALA A 654 17.73 -15.38 -12.26
C ALA A 654 17.25 -14.72 -13.56
N LYS A 655 17.28 -15.48 -14.65
CA LYS A 655 16.76 -15.00 -15.94
C LYS A 655 15.27 -14.70 -15.80
N LYS A 656 14.88 -13.43 -15.87
CA LYS A 656 13.49 -13.01 -15.82
C LYS A 656 12.71 -13.65 -17.00
N PRO A 657 11.58 -14.34 -16.74
CA PRO A 657 10.85 -15.03 -17.80
C PRO A 657 10.24 -14.04 -18.79
N LEU A 658 10.20 -14.45 -20.07
CA LEU A 658 9.65 -13.68 -21.20
C LEU A 658 8.10 -13.70 -21.25
N SER A 659 7.47 -13.82 -20.08
CA SER A 659 6.04 -13.73 -19.80
C SER A 659 5.84 -13.76 -18.28
N SER A 660 4.93 -12.96 -17.75
CA SER A 660 4.48 -13.04 -16.35
C SER A 660 3.40 -14.11 -16.13
N GLY A 661 2.90 -14.73 -17.21
CA GLY A 661 1.84 -15.73 -17.15
C GLY A 661 2.25 -16.97 -16.33
N LYS A 662 1.38 -17.39 -15.42
CA LYS A 662 1.57 -18.57 -14.57
C LYS A 662 0.46 -19.57 -14.83
N LEU A 663 0.83 -20.82 -15.07
CA LEU A 663 -0.11 -21.93 -15.24
C LEU A 663 0.01 -22.87 -14.05
N TYR A 664 -1.10 -23.09 -13.34
CA TYR A 664 -1.19 -24.01 -12.23
C TYR A 664 -2.16 -25.13 -12.58
N THR A 665 -1.76 -26.38 -12.34
CA THR A 665 -2.59 -27.57 -12.59
C THR A 665 -3.01 -28.27 -11.30
N SER A 666 -2.64 -27.73 -10.15
CA SER A 666 -3.02 -28.18 -8.81
C SER A 666 -2.98 -27.03 -7.81
N LEU A 667 -3.68 -27.16 -6.69
CA LEU A 667 -3.38 -26.36 -5.48
C LEU A 667 -1.99 -26.80 -4.94
N PHE A 668 -1.16 -25.96 -4.34
CA PHE A 668 -1.29 -24.53 -4.02
C PHE A 668 -1.00 -23.60 -5.22
N VAL A 669 -1.79 -22.54 -5.42
CA VAL A 669 -1.56 -21.49 -6.47
C VAL A 669 -0.83 -20.26 -5.91
N ARG A 670 -1.17 -19.85 -4.70
CA ARG A 670 -0.65 -18.69 -3.97
C ARG A 670 -0.73 -18.94 -2.47
N HIS A 671 0.08 -18.27 -1.66
CA HIS A 671 0.11 -18.38 -0.20
C HIS A 671 0.39 -17.01 0.41
N TRP A 672 -0.52 -16.50 1.25
CA TRP A 672 -0.49 -15.19 1.90
C TRP A 672 -0.46 -13.98 0.95
N ASP A 673 0.68 -13.72 0.32
CA ASP A 673 0.94 -12.57 -0.56
C ASP A 673 1.83 -12.93 -1.77
N GLU A 674 2.27 -14.19 -1.87
CA GLU A 674 3.10 -14.67 -2.96
C GLU A 674 2.40 -15.76 -3.77
N TYR A 675 2.61 -15.74 -5.08
CA TYR A 675 2.28 -16.87 -5.96
C TYR A 675 3.33 -17.97 -5.83
N THR A 676 2.90 -19.23 -5.77
CA THR A 676 3.84 -20.35 -5.63
C THR A 676 4.77 -20.45 -6.83
N THR A 677 6.06 -20.71 -6.56
CA THR A 677 7.13 -20.84 -7.56
C THR A 677 7.71 -22.25 -7.56
N PRO A 678 8.39 -22.68 -8.64
CA PRO A 678 9.07 -23.98 -8.67
C PRO A 678 10.20 -24.12 -7.64
N GLN A 679 10.82 -23.00 -7.24
CA GLN A 679 11.89 -22.96 -6.26
C GLN A 679 11.36 -23.12 -4.84
N LYS A 680 12.00 -23.98 -4.05
CA LYS A 680 11.56 -24.33 -2.69
C LYS A 680 12.62 -24.04 -1.64
N ASN A 681 12.19 -23.69 -0.44
CA ASN A 681 13.10 -23.55 0.71
C ASN A 681 13.83 -24.87 1.00
N THR A 682 15.16 -24.81 1.07
CA THR A 682 16.04 -25.95 1.33
C THR A 682 17.06 -25.59 2.40
N ILE A 683 17.48 -26.60 3.18
CA ILE A 683 18.55 -26.46 4.17
C ILE A 683 19.92 -26.75 3.53
N TRP A 684 20.88 -25.89 3.81
CA TRP A 684 22.25 -25.94 3.30
C TRP A 684 23.23 -26.11 4.44
N LEU A 685 24.19 -27.04 4.29
CA LEU A 685 25.15 -27.41 5.33
C LEU A 685 26.57 -26.96 4.96
N GLY A 686 27.32 -26.47 5.94
CA GLY A 686 28.73 -26.11 5.80
C GLY A 686 29.48 -26.24 7.12
N THR A 687 30.72 -25.74 7.13
CA THR A 687 31.55 -25.66 8.33
C THR A 687 32.30 -24.34 8.40
N LEU A 688 32.55 -23.86 9.62
CA LEU A 688 33.49 -22.79 9.93
C LEU A 688 34.70 -23.40 10.64
N GLN A 689 35.85 -23.34 9.99
CA GLN A 689 37.11 -23.88 10.51
C GLN A 689 38.01 -22.73 10.95
N LYS A 690 38.47 -22.77 12.21
CA LYS A 690 39.48 -21.86 12.74
C LYS A 690 40.85 -22.23 12.17
N THR A 691 41.55 -21.24 11.63
CA THR A 691 42.89 -21.41 11.07
C THR A 691 43.91 -21.73 12.18
N PRO A 692 44.89 -22.62 11.92
CA PRO A 692 45.98 -22.86 12.86
C PRO A 692 46.83 -21.59 13.03
N SER A 693 47.18 -21.23 14.25
CA SER A 693 48.15 -20.16 14.52
C SER A 693 49.54 -20.59 14.05
N SER A 694 49.91 -20.26 12.82
CA SER A 694 51.22 -20.57 12.24
C SER A 694 51.94 -19.31 11.75
N SER A 695 52.29 -18.42 12.70
CA SER A 695 53.30 -17.33 12.64
C SER A 695 52.96 -16.32 13.73
N GLU A 696 53.93 -15.87 14.54
CA GLU A 696 53.66 -15.10 15.78
C GLU A 696 53.03 -13.71 15.54
N ASP A 697 52.99 -13.24 14.29
CA ASP A 697 52.43 -11.96 13.84
C ASP A 697 50.89 -11.93 13.72
N LYS A 698 50.18 -13.09 13.80
CA LYS A 698 48.78 -13.18 13.30
C LYS A 698 47.77 -13.88 14.22
N GLN A 699 46.56 -13.32 14.27
CA GLN A 699 45.41 -13.85 14.98
C GLN A 699 44.69 -14.96 14.18
N PRO A 700 44.21 -16.03 14.84
CA PRO A 700 43.49 -17.12 14.18
C PRO A 700 42.07 -16.68 13.73
N THR A 701 41.77 -16.86 12.44
CA THR A 701 40.48 -16.51 11.80
C THR A 701 39.66 -17.74 11.44
N TYR A 702 38.33 -17.61 11.36
CA TYR A 702 37.42 -18.64 10.86
C TYR A 702 37.22 -18.53 9.34
N LYS A 703 37.14 -19.67 8.66
CA LYS A 703 36.85 -19.76 7.22
C LYS A 703 35.67 -20.67 6.95
N LEU A 704 34.73 -20.22 6.10
CA LEU A 704 33.56 -20.97 5.67
C LEU A 704 33.91 -21.97 4.57
N SER A 705 33.37 -23.19 4.64
CA SER A 705 33.41 -24.17 3.56
C SER A 705 32.32 -23.93 2.50
N GLU A 706 32.42 -24.58 1.34
CA GLU A 706 31.28 -24.62 0.41
C GLU A 706 30.02 -25.19 1.09
N LEU A 707 28.86 -24.61 0.75
CA LEU A 707 27.57 -25.06 1.26
C LEU A 707 27.01 -26.21 0.41
N LYS A 708 26.48 -27.23 1.07
CA LYS A 708 25.89 -28.42 0.44
C LYS A 708 24.40 -28.46 0.65
N ASN A 709 23.65 -28.75 -0.42
CA ASN A 709 22.21 -28.95 -0.35
C ASN A 709 21.87 -30.25 0.40
N LEU A 710 21.26 -30.15 1.58
CA LEU A 710 20.88 -31.32 2.40
C LEU A 710 19.95 -32.26 1.64
N PHE A 711 18.93 -31.71 0.97
CA PHE A 711 17.89 -32.51 0.31
C PHE A 711 18.42 -33.23 -0.91
N LYS A 712 19.41 -32.66 -1.60
CA LYS A 712 20.15 -33.34 -2.67
C LYS A 712 20.95 -34.51 -2.10
N SER A 713 21.64 -34.30 -0.98
CA SER A 713 22.46 -35.32 -0.32
C SER A 713 21.65 -36.46 0.32
N THR A 714 20.37 -36.24 0.66
CA THR A 714 19.48 -37.25 1.23
C THR A 714 18.51 -37.87 0.22
N GLY A 715 18.44 -37.35 -1.01
CA GLY A 715 17.46 -37.77 -2.02
C GLY A 715 16.03 -37.25 -1.80
N CYS A 716 15.88 -36.11 -1.11
CA CYS A 716 14.62 -35.51 -0.70
C CYS A 716 14.28 -34.18 -1.41
N LEU A 717 14.74 -33.94 -2.65
CA LEU A 717 14.58 -32.66 -3.38
C LEU A 717 13.14 -32.14 -3.53
N GLY A 718 12.11 -32.98 -3.33
CA GLY A 718 10.70 -32.55 -3.38
C GLY A 718 10.16 -31.90 -2.11
N LEU A 719 10.88 -32.03 -0.99
CA LEU A 719 10.51 -31.47 0.31
C LEU A 719 10.82 -29.98 0.39
N GLU A 720 10.21 -29.31 1.35
CA GLU A 720 10.40 -27.89 1.62
C GLU A 720 10.53 -27.66 3.13
N SER A 721 11.66 -27.11 3.54
CA SER A 721 11.90 -26.66 4.92
C SER A 721 12.95 -25.54 4.93
N PRO A 722 12.75 -24.47 5.70
CA PRO A 722 11.55 -24.17 6.52
C PRO A 722 10.26 -23.98 5.70
N ILE A 723 9.11 -24.27 6.30
CA ILE A 723 7.79 -24.26 5.65
C ILE A 723 7.32 -22.79 5.52
N PRO A 724 7.12 -22.23 4.30
CA PRO A 724 6.70 -20.84 4.14
C PRO A 724 5.26 -20.56 4.62
N PRO A 725 4.90 -19.29 4.86
CA PRO A 725 5.79 -18.13 4.90
C PRO A 725 6.46 -17.93 6.28
N PHE A 726 5.92 -18.52 7.35
CA PHE A 726 6.37 -18.25 8.73
C PHE A 726 7.47 -19.18 9.24
N GLY A 727 7.80 -20.23 8.49
CA GLY A 727 8.84 -21.18 8.89
C GLY A 727 10.22 -20.55 8.88
N GLY A 728 11.00 -20.83 9.92
CA GLY A 728 12.39 -20.42 10.02
C GLY A 728 13.21 -21.42 10.84
N THR A 729 14.00 -20.91 11.79
CA THR A 729 14.81 -21.71 12.72
C THR A 729 13.99 -22.63 13.63
N ASN A 730 12.67 -22.42 13.71
CA ASN A 730 11.70 -23.27 14.43
C ASN A 730 11.21 -24.48 13.63
N ASN A 731 11.75 -24.75 12.43
CA ASN A 731 11.42 -25.93 11.62
C ASN A 731 12.57 -26.94 11.51
N PHE A 732 13.75 -26.62 12.02
CA PHE A 732 14.87 -27.54 12.02
C PHE A 732 15.83 -27.26 13.18
N ASP A 733 16.59 -28.26 13.58
CA ASP A 733 17.61 -28.12 14.61
C ASP A 733 18.80 -29.04 14.35
N ILE A 734 19.98 -28.63 14.82
CA ILE A 734 21.25 -29.31 14.50
C ILE A 734 22.04 -29.67 15.74
N CYS A 735 22.74 -30.80 15.68
CA CYS A 735 23.74 -31.20 16.66
C CYS A 735 24.92 -31.89 15.95
N PRO A 736 26.00 -32.24 16.67
CA PRO A 736 27.16 -32.86 16.03
C PRO A 736 26.86 -34.21 15.37
N GLN A 737 25.80 -34.90 15.77
CA GLN A 737 25.39 -36.20 15.23
C GLN A 737 24.44 -36.11 14.02
N GLY A 738 23.89 -34.93 13.73
CA GLY A 738 22.94 -34.79 12.64
C GLY A 738 22.03 -33.56 12.70
N ILE A 739 21.03 -33.57 11.83
CA ILE A 739 20.00 -32.54 11.71
C ILE A 739 18.61 -33.18 11.74
N VAL A 740 17.67 -32.50 12.38
CA VAL A 740 16.24 -32.79 12.31
C VAL A 740 15.53 -31.63 11.62
N PHE A 741 14.53 -31.91 10.80
CA PHE A 741 13.71 -30.87 10.19
C PHE A 741 12.27 -31.33 9.97
N VAL A 742 11.37 -30.39 9.81
CA VAL A 742 9.94 -30.64 9.58
C VAL A 742 9.56 -30.11 8.19
N ALA A 743 8.79 -30.91 7.44
CA ALA A 743 8.22 -30.51 6.17
C ALA A 743 6.75 -30.97 6.08
N LYS A 744 5.93 -30.29 5.27
CA LYS A 744 4.57 -30.78 4.94
C LYS A 744 4.67 -32.14 4.24
N ASP A 745 3.69 -33.02 4.47
CA ASP A 745 3.63 -34.33 3.80
C ASP A 745 3.55 -34.13 2.27
N PRO A 746 4.54 -34.58 1.49
CA PRO A 746 4.58 -34.33 0.05
C PRO A 746 3.56 -35.15 -0.73
N THR A 747 2.91 -36.14 -0.10
CA THR A 747 1.90 -36.99 -0.73
C THR A 747 0.48 -36.43 -0.64
N LEU A 748 0.28 -35.40 0.18
CA LEU A 748 -1.01 -34.75 0.41
C LEU A 748 -1.07 -33.37 -0.23
N ASN A 749 -2.29 -32.92 -0.54
CA ASN A 749 -2.48 -31.56 -1.02
C ASN A 749 -2.38 -30.57 0.14
N GLN A 750 -1.40 -29.68 0.08
CA GLN A 750 -1.11 -28.75 1.16
C GLN A 750 -2.24 -27.73 1.44
N ALA A 751 -3.14 -27.50 0.47
CA ALA A 751 -4.29 -26.61 0.62
C ALA A 751 -5.41 -27.23 1.47
N THR A 752 -5.49 -28.56 1.56
CA THR A 752 -6.56 -29.26 2.29
C THR A 752 -6.05 -30.08 3.48
N HIS A 753 -4.74 -30.04 3.75
CA HIS A 753 -4.10 -30.81 4.82
C HIS A 753 -3.05 -29.97 5.54
N THR A 754 -2.99 -30.13 6.87
CA THR A 754 -1.98 -29.51 7.74
C THR A 754 -0.87 -30.49 8.11
N LYS A 755 -1.04 -31.78 7.76
CA LYS A 755 -0.11 -32.86 8.10
C LYS A 755 1.35 -32.55 7.75
N CYS A 756 2.20 -32.66 8.75
CA CYS A 756 3.66 -32.55 8.62
C CYS A 756 4.35 -33.88 8.95
N VAL A 757 5.60 -34.00 8.51
CA VAL A 757 6.48 -35.13 8.79
C VAL A 757 7.82 -34.59 9.29
N THR A 758 8.34 -35.20 10.36
CA THR A 758 9.68 -34.92 10.86
C THR A 758 10.69 -35.85 10.21
N TYR A 759 11.78 -35.29 9.70
CA TYR A 759 12.88 -36.01 9.07
C TYR A 759 14.13 -35.91 9.94
N ILE A 760 14.83 -37.04 10.07
CA ILE A 760 16.04 -37.17 10.88
C ILE A 760 17.18 -37.59 9.95
N CYS A 761 18.21 -36.76 9.84
CA CYS A 761 19.38 -36.99 9.00
C CYS A 761 20.60 -37.18 9.88
N LYS A 762 21.27 -38.33 9.75
CA LYS A 762 22.48 -38.63 10.51
C LYS A 762 23.70 -38.10 9.79
N ILE A 763 24.44 -37.18 10.41
CA ILE A 763 25.63 -36.55 9.83
C ILE A 763 26.82 -36.88 10.73
N ASP A 764 27.78 -37.65 10.22
CA ASP A 764 29.04 -37.87 10.95
C ASP A 764 30.03 -36.72 10.74
N ALA A 765 31.05 -36.64 11.59
CA ALA A 765 32.08 -35.59 11.53
C ALA A 765 32.78 -35.49 10.15
N GLN A 766 32.85 -36.61 9.41
CA GLN A 766 33.43 -36.62 8.07
C GLN A 766 32.47 -36.03 7.04
N SER A 767 31.18 -36.30 7.14
CA SER A 767 30.13 -35.79 6.23
C SER A 767 29.98 -34.27 6.33
N TRP A 768 30.21 -33.70 7.51
CA TRP A 768 30.32 -32.25 7.69
C TRP A 768 31.46 -31.66 6.84
N THR A 769 32.62 -32.33 6.77
CA THR A 769 33.88 -31.77 6.25
C THR A 769 34.27 -32.23 4.84
N GLN A 770 33.79 -33.36 4.33
CA GLN A 770 34.19 -33.93 3.02
C GLN A 770 33.62 -33.16 1.83
N ALA A 771 34.41 -32.95 0.77
CA ALA A 771 33.96 -32.29 -0.46
C ALA A 771 33.11 -33.18 -1.39
N VAL A 772 33.13 -34.51 -1.22
CA VAL A 772 32.44 -35.48 -2.10
C VAL A 772 31.13 -35.95 -1.46
N PRO A 773 30.01 -36.07 -2.21
CA PRO A 773 28.74 -36.52 -1.64
C PRO A 773 28.81 -37.98 -1.19
N VAL A 774 28.82 -38.21 0.13
CA VAL A 774 28.32 -39.46 0.70
C VAL A 774 26.82 -39.27 0.89
N PRO A 775 25.95 -40.21 0.45
CA PRO A 775 24.53 -40.11 0.72
C PRO A 775 24.30 -39.98 2.23
N ILE A 776 23.70 -38.86 2.64
CA ILE A 776 23.39 -38.64 4.06
C ILE A 776 22.18 -39.53 4.38
N PRO A 777 22.31 -40.47 5.34
CA PRO A 777 21.19 -41.32 5.70
C PRO A 777 20.05 -40.47 6.30
N VAL A 778 18.82 -40.70 5.84
CA VAL A 778 17.61 -40.01 6.29
C VAL A 778 16.54 -41.01 6.72
N LYS A 779 15.80 -40.69 7.79
CA LYS A 779 14.59 -41.40 8.22
C LYS A 779 13.44 -40.42 8.41
N ALA A 780 12.27 -40.75 7.88
CA ALA A 780 11.03 -40.07 8.25
C ALA A 780 10.52 -40.68 9.57
N LEU A 781 10.21 -39.83 10.54
CA LEU A 781 9.62 -40.21 11.82
C LEU A 781 8.12 -40.45 11.61
N SER A 782 7.67 -41.68 11.85
CA SER A 782 6.26 -42.01 11.87
C SER A 782 5.72 -41.88 13.28
N LEU A 783 4.85 -40.89 13.51
CA LEU A 783 4.18 -40.70 14.80
C LEU A 783 2.84 -41.44 14.79
N ASN A 784 2.69 -42.46 15.62
CA ASN A 784 1.40 -43.11 15.80
C ASN A 784 0.46 -42.15 16.55
N LEU A 785 -0.77 -41.96 16.06
CA LEU A 785 -1.82 -41.12 16.66
C LEU A 785 -1.67 -39.60 16.51
N VAL A 786 -0.72 -39.12 15.70
CA VAL A 786 -0.52 -37.69 15.44
C VAL A 786 -0.44 -37.47 13.94
N ASN A 787 -1.40 -36.73 13.36
CA ASN A 787 -1.54 -36.57 11.91
C ASN A 787 -1.62 -35.10 11.45
N GLY A 788 -1.49 -34.13 12.36
CA GLY A 788 -1.61 -32.70 12.06
C GLY A 788 -0.26 -32.02 11.79
N ALA A 789 -0.23 -30.71 12.04
CA ALA A 789 0.97 -29.91 11.93
C ALA A 789 2.01 -30.28 12.99
N ILE A 790 3.29 -30.08 12.66
CA ILE A 790 4.43 -30.29 13.55
C ILE A 790 5.30 -29.05 13.53
N THR A 791 5.79 -28.60 14.69
CA THR A 791 6.67 -27.44 14.81
C THR A 791 7.67 -27.63 15.96
N SER A 792 8.60 -26.67 16.10
CA SER A 792 9.53 -26.57 17.23
C SER A 792 10.35 -27.86 17.50
N PRO A 793 10.98 -28.49 16.48
CA PRO A 793 11.93 -29.55 16.75
C PRO A 793 13.13 -28.99 17.49
N VAL A 794 13.43 -29.54 18.66
CA VAL A 794 14.59 -29.17 19.48
C VAL A 794 15.31 -30.41 20.00
N LEU A 795 16.62 -30.45 19.80
CA LEU A 795 17.49 -31.53 20.24
C LEU A 795 18.05 -31.23 21.63
N SER A 796 18.02 -32.23 22.51
CA SER A 796 18.62 -32.10 23.84
C SER A 796 20.15 -32.00 23.74
N PRO A 797 20.79 -31.17 24.58
CA PRO A 797 22.21 -30.88 24.45
C PRO A 797 23.12 -32.07 24.79
N VAL A 798 22.66 -33.05 25.58
CA VAL A 798 23.48 -34.17 26.06
C VAL A 798 23.16 -35.48 25.33
N ALA A 799 21.95 -36.02 25.46
CA ALA A 799 21.59 -37.32 24.89
C ALA A 799 21.05 -37.22 23.45
N ASN A 800 20.90 -36.02 22.88
CA ASN A 800 20.29 -35.78 21.58
C ASN A 800 18.87 -36.39 21.49
N THR A 801 18.11 -36.27 22.58
CA THR A 801 16.68 -36.58 22.59
C THR A 801 15.94 -35.48 21.85
N LEU A 802 15.11 -35.85 20.88
CA LEU A 802 14.28 -34.90 20.16
C LEU A 802 13.00 -34.63 20.94
N ALA A 803 12.66 -33.35 21.13
CA ALA A 803 11.32 -32.91 21.50
C ALA A 803 10.71 -32.10 20.35
N ILE A 804 9.43 -32.33 20.05
CA ILE A 804 8.66 -31.63 19.03
C ILE A 804 7.28 -31.27 19.57
N LEU A 805 6.67 -30.24 18.99
CA LEU A 805 5.25 -29.95 19.14
C LEU A 805 4.48 -30.55 17.97
N ALA A 806 3.42 -31.28 18.25
CA ALA A 806 2.64 -31.93 17.20
C ALA A 806 1.14 -31.94 17.50
N MET A 807 0.35 -31.59 16.48
CA MET A 807 -1.10 -31.65 16.50
C MET A 807 -1.59 -33.05 16.11
N ARG A 808 -2.61 -33.54 16.79
CA ARG A 808 -3.21 -34.84 16.56
C ARG A 808 -4.04 -34.87 15.28
N GLU A 809 -4.77 -33.82 15.00
CA GLU A 809 -5.76 -33.76 13.92
C GLU A 809 -5.24 -33.08 12.66
N ASP A 810 -5.40 -33.75 11.51
CA ASP A 810 -5.11 -33.17 10.20
C ASP A 810 -6.23 -32.20 9.79
N GLY A 811 -5.85 -31.11 9.14
CA GLY A 811 -6.74 -30.05 8.69
C GLY A 811 -7.22 -29.12 9.81
N TYR A 812 -6.82 -29.33 11.07
CA TYR A 812 -7.16 -28.45 12.18
C TYR A 812 -5.95 -27.69 12.70
N GLU A 813 -5.81 -26.42 12.33
CA GLU A 813 -4.66 -25.58 12.68
C GLU A 813 -4.65 -25.07 14.13
N SER A 814 -5.77 -25.20 14.84
CA SER A 814 -5.91 -24.76 16.24
C SER A 814 -6.02 -25.94 17.20
N ASP A 815 -5.68 -27.16 16.77
CA ASP A 815 -5.57 -28.32 17.67
C ASP A 815 -4.45 -28.09 18.70
N LEU A 816 -4.59 -28.75 19.84
CA LEU A 816 -3.63 -28.69 20.93
C LEU A 816 -2.27 -29.23 20.46
N ASN A 817 -1.22 -28.43 20.62
CA ASN A 817 0.15 -28.90 20.45
C ASN A 817 0.52 -29.86 21.57
N ARG A 818 0.80 -31.11 21.23
CA ARG A 818 1.27 -32.13 22.17
C ARG A 818 2.77 -32.23 22.10
N ILE A 819 3.39 -32.47 23.25
CA ILE A 819 4.83 -32.60 23.35
C ILE A 819 5.19 -34.06 23.06
N ILE A 820 5.93 -34.30 21.97
CA ILE A 820 6.36 -35.65 21.58
C ILE A 820 7.87 -35.77 21.76
N PHE A 821 8.30 -36.85 22.42
CA PHE A 821 9.69 -37.16 22.70
C PHE A 821 10.16 -38.34 21.88
N VAL A 822 11.38 -38.26 21.35
CA VAL A 822 12.07 -39.37 20.66
C VAL A 822 13.47 -39.51 21.25
N PRO A 823 13.68 -40.41 22.23
CA PRO A 823 14.98 -40.64 22.84
C PRO A 823 15.98 -41.24 21.84
N ASN A 824 17.26 -40.89 22.00
CA ASN A 824 18.37 -41.45 21.22
C ASN A 824 18.14 -41.39 19.69
N VAL A 825 17.68 -40.25 19.16
CA VAL A 825 17.15 -40.11 17.79
C VAL A 825 18.13 -40.51 16.67
N PHE A 826 19.45 -40.54 16.96
CA PHE A 826 20.52 -40.93 16.03
C PHE A 826 21.09 -42.35 16.24
N ASP A 827 20.63 -43.11 17.25
CA ASP A 827 21.02 -44.51 17.47
C ASP A 827 20.07 -45.48 16.75
N TRP A 828 20.36 -45.71 15.48
CA TRP A 828 19.53 -46.56 14.62
C TRP A 828 19.83 -48.06 14.76
N LYS A 829 20.81 -48.46 15.58
CA LYS A 829 21.12 -49.87 15.82
C LYS A 829 20.20 -50.50 16.87
N ALA A 830 19.56 -49.67 17.69
CA ALA A 830 18.71 -50.09 18.81
C ALA A 830 17.30 -50.59 18.41
N GLY A 831 16.88 -50.40 17.15
CA GLY A 831 15.54 -50.80 16.68
C GLY A 831 14.79 -49.67 15.95
N PRO A 832 13.45 -49.77 15.79
CA PRO A 832 12.63 -48.65 15.33
C PRO A 832 12.70 -47.50 16.33
N LEU A 833 12.60 -46.25 15.85
CA LEU A 833 12.54 -45.08 16.72
C LEU A 833 11.22 -45.09 17.49
N GLU A 834 11.28 -45.12 18.81
CA GLU A 834 10.10 -45.01 19.67
C GLU A 834 9.79 -43.54 19.94
N SER A 835 8.53 -43.15 19.81
CA SER A 835 8.04 -41.81 20.15
C SER A 835 7.06 -41.89 21.31
N VAL A 836 7.16 -40.96 22.25
CA VAL A 836 6.29 -40.88 23.44
C VAL A 836 5.58 -39.53 23.47
N GLU A 837 4.24 -39.54 23.53
CA GLU A 837 3.47 -38.34 23.87
C GLU A 837 3.56 -38.10 25.37
N ILE A 838 4.10 -36.95 25.76
CA ILE A 838 4.20 -36.54 27.16
C ILE A 838 2.79 -36.28 27.71
N PHE A 839 2.55 -36.69 28.96
CA PHE A 839 1.28 -36.66 29.70
C PHE A 839 0.22 -37.71 29.32
N ALA A 840 0.36 -38.44 28.21
CA ALA A 840 -0.66 -39.40 27.75
C ALA A 840 -0.96 -40.53 28.76
N SER A 841 0.04 -41.03 29.49
CA SER A 841 -0.05 -42.21 30.37
C SER A 841 -0.50 -41.94 31.81
N THR A 842 -0.48 -40.68 32.27
CA THR A 842 -0.73 -40.31 33.68
C THR A 842 -2.06 -39.60 33.92
N GLY A 843 -2.98 -39.67 32.94
CA GLY A 843 -4.21 -38.87 32.93
C GLY A 843 -3.92 -37.43 32.49
N GLY A 844 -3.42 -37.29 31.26
CA GLY A 844 -3.02 -36.01 30.69
C GLY A 844 -4.20 -35.12 30.29
N ALA A 845 -4.33 -34.00 30.99
CA ALA A 845 -4.99 -32.80 30.46
C ALA A 845 -4.21 -31.58 30.96
N TRP A 846 -3.04 -31.34 30.33
CA TRP A 846 -2.56 -29.97 30.28
C TRP A 846 -3.32 -29.31 29.13
N ASP A 847 -4.20 -28.38 29.47
CA ASP A 847 -5.19 -27.83 28.55
C ASP A 847 -4.70 -26.56 27.84
N LEU A 848 -3.41 -26.22 27.99
CA LEU A 848 -2.78 -25.11 27.30
C LEU A 848 -1.96 -25.63 26.12
N SER A 849 -2.03 -24.94 24.99
CA SER A 849 -1.28 -25.28 23.78
C SER A 849 0.10 -24.59 23.83
N PRO A 850 1.21 -25.33 24.01
CA PRO A 850 2.54 -24.75 23.89
C PRO A 850 2.82 -24.27 22.46
N SER A 851 3.51 -23.15 22.33
CA SER A 851 3.93 -22.57 21.05
C SER A 851 5.42 -22.76 20.76
N SER A 852 6.24 -23.03 21.79
CA SER A 852 7.67 -23.31 21.63
C SER A 852 8.21 -24.21 22.73
N LEU A 853 9.37 -24.82 22.44
CA LEU A 853 10.12 -25.68 23.34
C LEU A 853 11.58 -25.20 23.41
N THR A 854 12.15 -25.16 24.61
CA THR A 854 13.58 -24.89 24.81
C THR A 854 14.16 -25.84 25.85
N TRP A 855 15.16 -26.64 25.48
CA TRP A 855 15.90 -27.47 26.45
C TRP A 855 16.72 -26.59 27.39
N GLY A 856 16.89 -27.00 28.66
CA GLY A 856 17.92 -26.44 29.52
C GLY A 856 19.33 -26.82 29.06
N GLU A 857 20.35 -26.39 29.81
CA GLU A 857 21.76 -26.76 29.52
C GLU A 857 22.06 -28.26 29.69
N THR A 858 21.13 -29.00 30.31
CA THR A 858 21.18 -30.45 30.43
C THR A 858 19.83 -31.04 30.05
N ASP A 859 19.77 -32.35 29.93
CA ASP A 859 18.55 -33.09 29.59
C ASP A 859 17.54 -33.19 30.76
N SER A 860 17.77 -32.47 31.86
CA SER A 860 16.93 -32.50 33.06
C SER A 860 15.66 -31.66 32.98
N ASP A 861 15.64 -30.63 32.13
CA ASP A 861 14.57 -29.63 32.12
C ASP A 861 14.21 -29.23 30.69
N LEU A 862 12.91 -29.10 30.45
CA LEU A 862 12.35 -28.52 29.24
C LEU A 862 11.49 -27.33 29.62
N PHE A 863 11.71 -26.21 28.94
CA PHE A 863 10.95 -24.98 29.10
C PHE A 863 9.92 -24.86 27.98
N LEU A 864 8.70 -24.50 28.35
CA LEU A 864 7.53 -24.45 27.47
C LEU A 864 6.97 -23.04 27.50
N GLN A 865 6.83 -22.41 26.34
CA GLN A 865 6.04 -21.17 26.23
C GLN A 865 4.62 -21.53 25.83
N ALA A 866 3.63 -21.04 26.57
CA ALA A 866 2.22 -21.27 26.28
C ALA A 866 1.40 -20.06 26.69
N GLU A 867 0.32 -19.79 25.94
CA GLU A 867 -0.65 -18.78 26.35
C GLU A 867 -1.44 -19.25 27.56
N ASP A 868 -1.65 -18.37 28.52
CA ASP A 868 -2.46 -18.60 29.70
C ASP A 868 -3.19 -17.30 30.05
N THR A 869 -4.51 -17.29 29.83
CA THR A 869 -5.39 -16.19 30.24
C THR A 869 -4.90 -14.80 29.76
N GLY A 870 -4.55 -14.70 28.48
CA GLY A 870 -4.07 -13.45 27.87
C GLY A 870 -2.62 -13.08 28.17
N CYS A 871 -1.84 -13.96 28.84
CA CYS A 871 -0.39 -13.79 29.03
C CYS A 871 0.39 -14.87 28.26
N GLY A 872 1.59 -14.54 27.80
CA GLY A 872 2.54 -15.51 27.24
C GLY A 872 3.40 -16.07 28.36
N ALA A 873 2.96 -17.17 28.96
CA ALA A 873 3.57 -17.72 30.17
C ALA A 873 4.73 -18.68 29.86
N LEU A 874 5.67 -18.75 30.81
CA LEU A 874 6.79 -19.69 30.77
C LEU A 874 6.60 -20.78 31.83
N PHE A 875 6.62 -22.04 31.39
CA PHE A 875 6.55 -23.21 32.25
C PHE A 875 7.86 -23.99 32.20
N ARG A 876 8.22 -24.62 33.32
CA ARG A 876 9.31 -25.59 33.41
C ARG A 876 8.73 -26.99 33.64
N LEU A 877 9.20 -27.94 32.84
CA LEU A 877 8.93 -29.36 32.97
C LEU A 877 10.22 -30.09 33.36
N PRO A 878 10.32 -30.59 34.62
CA PRO A 878 11.41 -31.48 35.02
C PRO A 878 11.27 -32.87 34.38
N LEU A 879 12.37 -33.40 33.83
CA LEU A 879 12.39 -34.59 32.96
C LEU A 879 13.33 -35.70 33.44
N SER A 880 13.68 -35.72 34.73
CA SER A 880 14.50 -36.79 35.33
C SER A 880 13.96 -38.21 35.08
N ASP A 881 12.64 -38.36 34.87
CA ASP A 881 12.01 -39.55 34.29
C ASP A 881 10.81 -39.13 33.42
N TYR A 882 11.05 -38.89 32.12
CA TYR A 882 10.02 -38.45 31.17
C TYR A 882 8.84 -39.42 31.02
N THR A 883 9.03 -40.72 31.33
CA THR A 883 7.94 -41.72 31.24
C THR A 883 6.87 -41.54 32.31
N LYS A 884 7.22 -40.84 33.41
CA LYS A 884 6.32 -40.48 34.51
C LYS A 884 5.90 -39.01 34.49
N ALA A 885 6.29 -38.26 33.45
CA ALA A 885 5.96 -36.84 33.34
C ALA A 885 4.44 -36.65 33.36
N SER A 886 3.97 -35.74 34.23
CA SER A 886 2.57 -35.38 34.41
C SER A 886 2.40 -33.85 34.47
N PRO A 887 1.24 -33.30 34.08
CA PRO A 887 1.01 -31.85 34.13
C PRO A 887 1.19 -31.25 35.53
N LYS A 888 1.04 -32.05 36.59
CA LYS A 888 1.23 -31.61 38.00
C LYS A 888 2.67 -31.23 38.33
N GLN A 889 3.64 -31.65 37.52
CA GLN A 889 5.06 -31.31 37.69
C GLN A 889 5.43 -30.00 36.99
N LEU A 890 4.52 -29.43 36.19
CA LEU A 890 4.75 -28.13 35.55
C LEU A 890 4.77 -27.04 36.61
N SER A 891 5.86 -26.29 36.65
CA SER A 891 5.97 -25.07 37.44
C SER A 891 5.88 -23.87 36.51
N LYS A 892 4.89 -22.99 36.72
CA LYS A 892 4.79 -21.70 36.03
C LYS A 892 5.85 -20.76 36.61
N LEU A 893 6.80 -20.33 35.78
CA LEU A 893 7.90 -19.46 36.19
C LEU A 893 7.59 -17.98 35.99
N VAL A 894 6.94 -17.63 34.88
CA VAL A 894 6.63 -16.24 34.51
C VAL A 894 5.24 -16.16 33.89
N CYS A 895 4.47 -15.14 34.26
CA CYS A 895 3.12 -14.88 33.75
C CYS A 895 2.77 -13.38 33.66
N SER A 896 3.77 -12.50 33.81
CA SER A 896 3.63 -11.05 33.68
C SER A 896 3.99 -10.62 32.25
N GLY A 897 2.98 -10.30 31.44
CA GLY A 897 3.17 -9.93 30.03
C GLY A 897 3.26 -11.14 29.10
N TYR A 898 4.05 -11.01 28.04
CA TYR A 898 4.19 -12.03 27.00
C TYR A 898 5.67 -12.35 26.75
N VAL A 899 6.10 -13.54 27.19
CA VAL A 899 7.47 -14.04 26.93
C VAL A 899 7.55 -14.47 25.46
N THR A 900 8.39 -13.80 24.68
CA THR A 900 8.58 -14.06 23.24
C THR A 900 9.75 -15.00 22.96
N HIS A 901 10.75 -15.07 23.86
CA HIS A 901 11.90 -15.96 23.70
C HIS A 901 12.53 -16.33 25.04
N VAL A 902 13.10 -17.54 25.11
CA VAL A 902 13.82 -18.07 26.27
C VAL A 902 15.14 -18.68 25.82
N ALA A 903 16.23 -18.28 26.46
CA ALA A 903 17.56 -18.83 26.20
C ALA A 903 18.28 -19.17 27.52
N PRO A 904 18.63 -20.45 27.76
CA PRO A 904 19.41 -20.85 28.93
C PRO A 904 20.91 -20.59 28.72
N ALA A 905 21.60 -20.12 29.76
CA ALA A 905 23.05 -20.06 29.82
C ALA A 905 23.55 -19.91 31.26
N SER A 906 24.59 -20.66 31.63
CA SER A 906 25.24 -20.61 32.95
C SER A 906 24.27 -20.69 34.14
N ASN A 907 23.37 -21.66 34.13
CA ASN A 907 22.32 -21.92 35.13
C ASN A 907 21.32 -20.76 35.32
N LYS A 908 21.14 -19.95 34.28
CA LYS A 908 20.17 -18.84 34.24
C LYS A 908 19.30 -18.97 32.99
N LEU A 909 18.11 -18.40 33.04
CA LEU A 909 17.26 -18.21 31.87
C LEU A 909 17.22 -16.73 31.51
N PHE A 910 17.62 -16.42 30.28
CA PHE A 910 17.46 -15.11 29.69
C PHE A 910 16.14 -15.06 28.94
N LEU A 911 15.33 -14.07 29.26
CA LEU A 911 13.97 -13.92 28.75
C LEU A 911 13.91 -12.65 27.91
N THR A 912 13.24 -12.74 26.76
CA THR A 912 12.76 -11.56 26.03
C THR A 912 11.25 -11.50 26.17
N SER A 913 10.73 -10.40 26.69
CA SER A 913 9.31 -10.23 26.98
C SER A 913 8.79 -8.90 26.44
N THR A 914 7.47 -8.79 26.35
CA THR A 914 6.77 -7.57 25.95
C THR A 914 5.43 -7.46 26.69
N SER A 915 4.81 -6.27 26.68
CA SER A 915 3.46 -6.00 27.21
C SER A 915 2.78 -4.92 26.38
N PHE A 916 1.52 -4.58 26.66
CA PHE A 916 0.84 -3.46 25.97
C PHE A 916 1.56 -2.11 26.10
N VAL A 917 2.44 -1.95 27.10
CA VAL A 917 3.15 -0.69 27.37
C VAL A 917 4.67 -0.78 27.15
N GLU A 918 5.21 -1.98 26.97
CA GLU A 918 6.65 -2.23 26.81
C GLU A 918 6.90 -3.06 25.56
N ASN A 919 7.60 -2.49 24.58
CA ASN A 919 7.83 -3.15 23.30
C ASN A 919 8.90 -4.24 23.38
N SER A 920 9.85 -4.14 24.30
CA SER A 920 10.87 -5.15 24.50
C SER A 920 11.53 -5.00 25.87
N GLU A 921 11.54 -6.07 26.66
CA GLU A 921 12.26 -6.19 27.92
C GLU A 921 13.18 -7.42 27.89
N PHE A 922 14.43 -7.24 28.29
CA PHE A 922 15.36 -8.34 28.57
C PHE A 922 15.47 -8.53 30.08
N SER A 923 15.20 -9.75 30.55
CA SER A 923 15.29 -10.11 31.96
C SER A 923 15.99 -11.45 32.16
N VAL A 924 16.39 -11.74 33.39
CA VAL A 924 17.08 -12.97 33.75
C VAL A 924 16.50 -13.60 35.01
N LEU A 925 16.25 -14.90 34.93
CA LEU A 925 15.82 -15.73 36.06
C LEU A 925 16.95 -16.67 36.47
N ASP A 926 17.28 -16.68 37.77
CA ASP A 926 18.26 -17.60 38.33
C ASP A 926 17.56 -18.92 38.71
N LEU A 927 17.94 -20.03 38.08
CA LEU A 927 17.31 -21.32 38.31
C LEU A 927 17.59 -21.89 39.71
N SER A 928 18.58 -21.35 40.44
CA SER A 928 18.79 -21.68 41.86
C SER A 928 17.76 -21.03 42.78
N LYS A 929 17.02 -20.02 42.30
CA LYS A 929 16.00 -19.27 43.04
C LYS A 929 14.75 -19.07 42.16
N PRO A 930 14.09 -20.15 41.72
CA PRO A 930 13.01 -20.09 40.73
C PRO A 930 11.76 -19.35 41.22
N ASP A 931 11.58 -19.19 42.53
CA ASP A 931 10.46 -18.46 43.14
C ASP A 931 10.67 -16.93 43.13
N GLN A 932 11.84 -16.43 42.72
CA GLN A 932 12.08 -15.00 42.56
C GLN A 932 11.60 -14.54 41.19
N GLU A 933 11.00 -13.35 41.13
CA GLU A 933 10.67 -12.73 39.85
C GLU A 933 11.93 -12.50 39.01
N PRO A 934 11.82 -12.62 37.66
CA PRO A 934 12.94 -12.32 36.77
C PRO A 934 13.49 -10.91 37.02
N ARG A 935 14.82 -10.80 37.14
CA ARG A 935 15.48 -9.50 37.27
C ARG A 935 15.57 -8.85 35.89
N VAL A 936 14.98 -7.67 35.74
CA VAL A 936 15.13 -6.87 34.53
C VAL A 936 16.61 -6.49 34.33
N ILE A 937 17.13 -6.78 33.14
CA ILE A 937 18.45 -6.33 32.69
C ILE A 937 18.31 -4.99 31.98
N CYS A 938 17.40 -4.92 31.00
CA CYS A 938 17.19 -3.73 30.20
C CYS A 938 15.76 -3.68 29.65
N SER A 939 15.12 -2.52 29.76
CA SER A 939 13.84 -2.22 29.13
C SER A 939 14.04 -1.15 28.05
N SER A 940 13.35 -1.32 26.92
CA SER A 940 13.48 -0.44 25.77
C SER A 940 12.75 0.89 25.98
N SER A 941 11.53 0.84 26.54
CA SER A 941 10.71 2.03 26.80
C SER A 941 10.68 2.48 28.26
N ARG A 942 11.63 1.99 29.08
CA ARG A 942 11.67 2.20 30.54
C ARG A 942 10.33 1.81 31.19
N ASN A 943 9.84 0.61 30.88
CA ASN A 943 8.56 0.04 31.29
C ASN A 943 7.38 0.93 30.90
N GLY A 944 7.42 1.45 29.66
CA GLY A 944 6.43 2.35 29.08
C GLY A 944 6.61 3.83 29.39
N THR A 945 7.39 4.20 30.41
CA THR A 945 7.48 5.59 30.86
C THR A 945 8.08 6.56 29.83
N SER A 946 8.99 6.10 28.96
CA SER A 946 9.53 6.95 27.89
C SER A 946 8.51 7.24 26.78
N LEU A 947 7.39 6.52 26.77
CA LEU A 947 6.29 6.65 25.81
C LEU A 947 5.04 7.29 26.45
N GLY A 948 5.13 7.77 27.69
CA GLY A 948 3.98 8.27 28.45
C GLY A 948 3.04 7.19 28.97
N LEU A 949 3.43 5.91 28.88
CA LEU A 949 2.59 4.77 29.25
C LEU A 949 2.94 4.22 30.64
N SER A 950 1.99 3.48 31.22
CA SER A 950 2.14 2.81 32.52
C SER A 950 1.36 1.50 32.57
N ALA A 951 1.95 0.48 33.21
CA ALA A 951 1.25 -0.78 33.49
C ALA A 951 -0.06 -0.59 34.27
N ASN A 952 -0.19 0.50 35.04
CA ASN A 952 -1.43 0.83 35.78
C ASN A 952 -2.62 1.18 34.86
N GLN A 953 -2.38 1.49 33.58
CA GLN A 953 -3.43 1.71 32.59
C GLN A 953 -4.12 0.40 32.20
N VAL A 954 -3.43 -0.73 32.36
CA VAL A 954 -3.87 -2.05 31.92
C VAL A 954 -4.49 -2.78 33.10
N THR A 955 -5.75 -3.13 32.96
CA THR A 955 -6.50 -3.96 33.90
C THR A 955 -7.24 -5.05 33.13
N ASN A 956 -7.89 -5.99 33.82
CA ASN A 956 -8.79 -6.94 33.17
C ASN A 956 -10.11 -7.03 33.92
N ILE A 957 -11.13 -7.52 33.21
CA ILE A 957 -12.47 -7.75 33.72
C ILE A 957 -12.98 -9.11 33.22
N TRP A 958 -14.03 -9.60 33.88
CA TRP A 958 -14.67 -10.86 33.56
C TRP A 958 -16.19 -10.74 33.59
N TRP A 959 -16.87 -11.40 32.67
CA TRP A 959 -18.32 -11.56 32.69
C TRP A 959 -18.71 -12.98 32.29
N LYS A 960 -20.00 -13.31 32.43
CA LYS A 960 -20.53 -14.57 31.95
C LYS A 960 -21.02 -14.45 30.52
N GLY A 961 -20.42 -15.20 29.62
CA GLY A 961 -20.78 -15.31 28.21
C GLY A 961 -21.84 -16.37 27.92
N ALA A 962 -21.84 -16.85 26.68
CA ALA A 962 -22.61 -18.00 26.22
C ALA A 962 -22.36 -19.22 27.12
N ASP A 963 -23.41 -20.02 27.34
CA ASP A 963 -23.39 -21.17 28.26
C ASP A 963 -22.90 -20.84 29.69
N GLU A 964 -22.99 -19.57 30.12
CA GLU A 964 -22.50 -19.05 31.39
C GLU A 964 -20.96 -19.18 31.59
N HIS A 965 -20.20 -19.37 30.51
CA HIS A 965 -18.74 -19.47 30.58
C HIS A 965 -18.10 -18.12 30.94
N PRO A 966 -17.07 -18.07 31.79
CA PRO A 966 -16.38 -16.81 32.12
C PRO A 966 -15.56 -16.30 30.93
N ILE A 967 -15.87 -15.09 30.46
CA ILE A 967 -15.18 -14.41 29.36
C ILE A 967 -14.25 -13.35 29.94
N HIS A 968 -12.99 -13.37 29.51
CA HIS A 968 -11.96 -12.41 29.91
C HIS A 968 -11.89 -11.24 28.92
N ALA A 969 -11.58 -10.05 29.41
CA ALA A 969 -11.15 -8.95 28.56
C ALA A 969 -10.08 -8.08 29.21
N TRP A 970 -9.17 -7.58 28.38
CA TRP A 970 -8.28 -6.49 28.78
C TRP A 970 -9.02 -5.15 28.74
N VAL A 971 -8.73 -4.29 29.70
CA VAL A 971 -9.22 -2.91 29.79
C VAL A 971 -8.03 -1.98 29.86
N ILE A 972 -7.87 -1.13 28.84
CA ILE A 972 -6.78 -0.16 28.74
C ILE A 972 -7.38 1.24 28.88
N LYS A 973 -6.90 1.98 29.87
CA LYS A 973 -7.37 3.34 30.20
C LYS A 973 -6.38 4.38 29.68
N PRO A 974 -6.83 5.62 29.37
CA PRO A 974 -5.93 6.71 29.02
C PRO A 974 -4.89 6.95 30.13
N SER A 975 -3.69 7.40 29.77
CA SER A 975 -2.59 7.69 30.72
C SER A 975 -2.97 8.77 31.73
N ASN A 976 -3.86 9.68 31.33
CA ASN A 976 -4.45 10.75 32.12
C ASN A 976 -5.85 10.42 32.67
N PHE A 977 -6.17 9.13 32.85
CA PHE A 977 -7.49 8.67 33.31
C PHE A 977 -7.93 9.34 34.62
N ASP A 978 -9.14 9.89 34.61
CA ASP A 978 -9.83 10.47 35.75
C ASP A 978 -11.12 9.67 36.00
N PRO A 979 -11.24 8.93 37.12
CA PRO A 979 -12.42 8.13 37.42
C PRO A 979 -13.71 8.95 37.57
N LYS A 980 -13.63 10.29 37.63
CA LYS A 980 -14.80 11.19 37.68
C LYS A 980 -15.34 11.55 36.29
N LYS A 981 -14.60 11.27 35.22
CA LYS A 981 -15.02 11.53 33.83
C LYS A 981 -15.60 10.27 33.20
N LYS A 982 -16.46 10.47 32.19
CA LYS A 982 -16.93 9.39 31.32
C LYS A 982 -16.22 9.42 29.97
N TYR A 983 -15.72 8.26 29.56
CA TYR A 983 -14.92 8.09 28.34
C TYR A 983 -15.72 7.28 27.29
N PRO A 984 -15.59 7.61 25.99
CA PRO A 984 -16.13 6.75 24.93
C PRO A 984 -15.51 5.35 24.98
N LEU A 985 -16.29 4.35 24.57
CA LEU A 985 -15.86 2.96 24.50
C LEU A 985 -15.24 2.65 23.14
N CYS A 986 -14.03 2.11 23.13
CA CYS A 986 -13.44 1.47 21.94
C CYS A 986 -13.44 -0.05 22.17
N TYR A 987 -14.28 -0.79 21.44
CA TYR A 987 -14.42 -2.23 21.60
C TYR A 987 -13.65 -2.97 20.51
N LEU A 988 -12.50 -3.54 20.87
CA LEU A 988 -11.56 -4.15 19.93
C LEU A 988 -11.74 -5.68 19.88
N ILE A 989 -12.19 -6.20 18.74
CA ILE A 989 -12.43 -7.63 18.54
C ILE A 989 -11.23 -8.22 17.80
N HIS A 990 -10.57 -9.22 18.39
CA HIS A 990 -9.35 -9.79 17.81
C HIS A 990 -9.64 -10.61 16.53
N GLY A 991 -8.65 -10.66 15.65
CA GLY A 991 -8.62 -11.53 14.48
C GLY A 991 -8.18 -12.96 14.82
N GLY A 992 -8.30 -13.86 13.83
CA GLY A 992 -8.19 -15.32 14.01
C GLY A 992 -9.35 -15.84 14.87
N PRO A 993 -10.26 -16.70 14.37
CA PRO A 993 -11.34 -17.20 15.21
C PRO A 993 -10.78 -17.92 16.46
N GLN A 994 -9.60 -18.51 16.32
CA GLN A 994 -8.81 -19.11 17.40
C GLN A 994 -7.51 -18.31 17.67
N GLY A 995 -7.65 -17.01 17.92
CA GLY A 995 -6.59 -16.13 18.45
C GLY A 995 -6.99 -15.49 19.78
N ALA A 996 -6.19 -14.58 20.33
CA ALA A 996 -6.56 -13.84 21.54
C ALA A 996 -5.87 -12.46 21.60
N TRP A 997 -6.47 -11.52 22.31
CA TRP A 997 -5.76 -10.38 22.87
C TRP A 997 -4.87 -10.85 24.01
N ASN A 998 -3.57 -10.80 23.75
CA ASN A 998 -2.54 -11.04 24.74
C ASN A 998 -1.94 -9.72 25.22
N ASN A 999 -1.44 -9.69 26.46
CA ASN A 999 -0.66 -8.58 27.00
C ASN A 999 0.71 -8.50 26.31
N GLN A 1000 0.70 -8.01 25.08
CA GLN A 1000 1.79 -8.07 24.12
C GLN A 1000 1.81 -6.79 23.29
N TRP A 1001 3.00 -6.24 23.05
CA TRP A 1001 3.17 -5.12 22.14
C TRP A 1001 3.04 -5.57 20.70
N ASN A 1002 2.31 -4.80 19.92
CA ASN A 1002 2.30 -4.92 18.47
C ASN A 1002 2.11 -3.52 17.88
N THR A 1003 2.68 -3.23 16.71
CA THR A 1003 2.54 -1.90 16.08
C THR A 1003 1.34 -1.81 15.15
N ARG A 1004 0.58 -2.89 14.99
CA ARG A 1004 -0.54 -2.98 14.03
C ARG A 1004 -1.86 -2.52 14.64
N TRP A 1005 -2.13 -2.95 15.88
CA TRP A 1005 -3.38 -2.77 16.61
C TRP A 1005 -3.13 -2.59 18.11
N ASN A 1006 -2.14 -1.78 18.51
CA ASN A 1006 -1.85 -1.58 19.94
C ASN A 1006 -3.04 -0.88 20.63
N PRO A 1007 -3.70 -1.51 21.64
CA PRO A 1007 -4.80 -0.88 22.36
C PRO A 1007 -4.41 0.45 23.05
N ALA A 1008 -3.14 0.61 23.43
CA ALA A 1008 -2.66 1.85 24.06
C ALA A 1008 -2.86 3.08 23.16
N VAL A 1009 -2.68 2.95 21.83
CA VAL A 1009 -2.87 4.08 20.89
C VAL A 1009 -4.30 4.60 20.93
N PHE A 1010 -5.29 3.72 20.97
CA PHE A 1010 -6.70 4.10 21.08
C PHE A 1010 -7.02 4.69 22.46
N ALA A 1011 -6.46 4.12 23.53
CA ALA A 1011 -6.66 4.65 24.88
C ALA A 1011 -6.12 6.09 25.02
N GLU A 1012 -4.97 6.35 24.42
CA GLU A 1012 -4.34 7.67 24.40
C GLU A 1012 -5.09 8.72 23.58
N GLN A 1013 -6.02 8.32 22.70
CA GLN A 1013 -6.97 9.25 22.06
C GLN A 1013 -8.14 9.66 22.98
N GLY A 1014 -8.20 9.14 24.20
CA GLY A 1014 -9.26 9.43 25.16
C GLY A 1014 -10.39 8.41 25.19
N TYR A 1015 -10.15 7.17 24.73
CA TYR A 1015 -11.09 6.06 24.89
C TYR A 1015 -10.76 5.23 26.12
N VAL A 1016 -11.78 4.57 26.69
CA VAL A 1016 -11.54 3.33 27.43
C VAL A 1016 -11.64 2.19 26.42
N VAL A 1017 -10.54 1.45 26.26
CA VAL A 1017 -10.47 0.34 25.32
C VAL A 1017 -10.79 -0.94 26.05
N VAL A 1018 -11.74 -1.72 25.53
CA VAL A 1018 -12.04 -3.06 26.03
C VAL A 1018 -11.78 -4.06 24.91
N ALA A 1019 -10.95 -5.06 25.20
CA ALA A 1019 -10.44 -6.03 24.25
C ALA A 1019 -10.82 -7.46 24.73
N PRO A 1020 -12.02 -7.95 24.39
CA PRO A 1020 -12.53 -9.26 24.80
C PRO A 1020 -11.80 -10.43 24.15
N ASN A 1021 -11.70 -11.54 24.88
CA ASN A 1021 -11.31 -12.87 24.40
C ASN A 1021 -12.54 -13.79 24.42
N PRO A 1022 -13.44 -13.69 23.42
CA PRO A 1022 -14.68 -14.47 23.35
C PRO A 1022 -14.43 -15.97 23.08
N THR A 1023 -15.49 -16.77 23.06
CA THR A 1023 -15.44 -18.20 22.70
C THR A 1023 -14.65 -18.41 21.42
N GLY A 1024 -13.72 -19.36 21.43
CA GLY A 1024 -12.73 -19.56 20.38
C GLY A 1024 -11.32 -19.09 20.79
N SER A 1025 -11.19 -18.16 21.73
CA SER A 1025 -9.88 -17.61 22.06
C SER A 1025 -8.91 -18.63 22.68
N THR A 1026 -7.65 -18.52 22.29
CA THR A 1026 -6.55 -19.34 22.81
C THR A 1026 -6.13 -18.93 24.22
N GLY A 1027 -5.51 -19.86 24.96
CA GLY A 1027 -5.06 -19.63 26.34
C GLY A 1027 -6.13 -19.82 27.43
N TYR A 1028 -7.35 -20.24 27.06
CA TYR A 1028 -8.49 -20.51 27.97
C TYR A 1028 -8.92 -21.99 28.00
N GLY A 1029 -8.11 -22.88 27.42
CA GLY A 1029 -8.41 -24.31 27.29
C GLY A 1029 -8.80 -24.71 25.87
N GLN A 1030 -8.48 -25.96 25.49
CA GLN A 1030 -8.77 -26.46 24.14
C GLN A 1030 -10.28 -26.53 23.90
N ALA A 1031 -11.08 -26.90 24.90
CA ALA A 1031 -12.54 -26.97 24.75
C ALA A 1031 -13.18 -25.61 24.47
N PHE A 1032 -12.62 -24.53 25.03
CA PHE A 1032 -13.08 -23.16 24.76
C PHE A 1032 -12.65 -22.71 23.35
N THR A 1033 -11.43 -23.09 22.94
CA THR A 1033 -10.91 -22.86 21.58
C THR A 1033 -11.75 -23.58 20.52
N ASP A 1034 -12.11 -24.84 20.76
CA ASP A 1034 -12.90 -25.68 19.84
C ASP A 1034 -14.36 -25.23 19.72
N ALA A 1035 -14.90 -24.56 20.75
CA ALA A 1035 -16.32 -24.24 20.85
C ALA A 1035 -16.83 -23.25 19.78
N ILE A 1036 -15.92 -22.58 19.07
CA ILE A 1036 -16.24 -21.70 17.94
C ILE A 1036 -16.56 -22.46 16.64
N GLN A 1037 -16.16 -23.73 16.52
CA GLN A 1037 -16.37 -24.51 15.30
C GLN A 1037 -17.87 -24.61 14.96
N ASN A 1038 -18.24 -24.19 13.76
CA ASN A 1038 -19.61 -24.03 13.27
C ASN A 1038 -20.48 -23.09 14.15
N GLN A 1039 -19.85 -22.08 14.76
CA GLN A 1039 -20.45 -21.10 15.66
C GLN A 1039 -19.88 -19.68 15.46
N TRP A 1040 -19.31 -19.35 14.30
CA TRP A 1040 -18.63 -18.06 14.06
C TRP A 1040 -19.52 -16.84 14.42
N GLY A 1041 -20.79 -16.81 14.02
CA GLY A 1041 -21.74 -15.76 14.43
C GLY A 1041 -22.58 -16.09 15.68
N GLY A 1042 -22.26 -17.18 16.37
CA GLY A 1042 -23.03 -17.76 17.47
C GLY A 1042 -22.48 -17.38 18.84
N LYS A 1043 -21.86 -18.34 19.55
CA LYS A 1043 -21.32 -18.14 20.91
C LYS A 1043 -20.40 -16.92 21.05
N PRO A 1044 -19.43 -16.68 20.14
CA PRO A 1044 -18.54 -15.52 20.27
C PRO A 1044 -19.30 -14.20 20.17
N TYR A 1045 -20.34 -14.12 19.34
CA TYR A 1045 -21.21 -12.94 19.24
C TYR A 1045 -22.02 -12.74 20.54
N GLU A 1046 -22.56 -13.81 21.13
CA GLU A 1046 -23.26 -13.74 22.41
C GLU A 1046 -22.33 -13.26 23.54
N ASP A 1047 -21.08 -13.72 23.57
CA ASP A 1047 -20.07 -13.26 24.54
C ASP A 1047 -19.81 -11.76 24.44
N ILE A 1048 -19.72 -11.25 23.21
CA ILE A 1048 -19.51 -9.82 22.89
C ILE A 1048 -20.73 -8.99 23.29
N VAL A 1049 -21.95 -9.46 23.01
CA VAL A 1049 -23.20 -8.79 23.42
C VAL A 1049 -23.28 -8.68 24.95
N ARG A 1050 -23.09 -9.80 25.66
CA ARG A 1050 -23.12 -9.82 27.14
C ARG A 1050 -21.99 -8.99 27.74
N GLY A 1051 -20.84 -8.92 27.07
CA GLY A 1051 -19.73 -8.06 27.45
C GLY A 1051 -20.09 -6.58 27.37
N PHE A 1052 -20.74 -6.16 26.29
CA PHE A 1052 -21.24 -4.79 26.16
C PHE A 1052 -22.24 -4.44 27.27
N ASP A 1053 -23.18 -5.35 27.57
CA ASP A 1053 -24.15 -5.16 28.67
C ASP A 1053 -23.48 -5.06 30.04
N TYR A 1054 -22.46 -5.87 30.29
CA TYR A 1054 -21.66 -5.80 31.52
C TYR A 1054 -20.94 -4.46 31.63
N ILE A 1055 -20.30 -3.99 30.55
CA ILE A 1055 -19.60 -2.70 30.51
C ILE A 1055 -20.57 -1.56 30.82
N GLU A 1056 -21.73 -1.53 30.17
CA GLU A 1056 -22.77 -0.51 30.38
C GLU A 1056 -23.25 -0.44 31.83
N LYS A 1057 -23.36 -1.61 32.48
CA LYS A 1057 -23.92 -1.74 33.83
C LYS A 1057 -22.90 -1.52 34.94
N GLU A 1058 -21.68 -2.00 34.78
CA GLU A 1058 -20.69 -2.09 35.86
C GLU A 1058 -19.56 -1.05 35.75
N LEU A 1059 -19.33 -0.45 34.57
CA LEU A 1059 -18.26 0.53 34.37
C LEU A 1059 -18.82 1.96 34.26
N ASP A 1060 -19.07 2.59 35.40
CA ASP A 1060 -19.66 3.95 35.48
C ASP A 1060 -18.88 5.03 34.73
N PHE A 1061 -17.56 4.84 34.58
CA PHE A 1061 -16.64 5.75 33.88
C PHE A 1061 -16.62 5.53 32.35
N VAL A 1062 -17.40 4.58 31.82
CA VAL A 1062 -17.57 4.35 30.38
C VAL A 1062 -18.90 4.93 29.92
N ASP A 1063 -18.90 5.57 28.75
CA ASP A 1063 -20.07 6.07 28.06
C ASP A 1063 -20.36 5.19 26.84
N THR A 1064 -21.24 4.20 27.01
CA THR A 1064 -21.64 3.28 25.94
C THR A 1064 -22.49 3.94 24.86
N THR A 1065 -23.01 5.16 25.09
CA THR A 1065 -23.71 5.92 24.04
C THR A 1065 -22.73 6.51 23.00
N ARG A 1066 -21.44 6.55 23.35
CA ARG A 1066 -20.32 6.93 22.49
C ARG A 1066 -19.36 5.74 22.29
N ALA A 1067 -19.91 4.61 21.86
CA ALA A 1067 -19.15 3.38 21.62
C ALA A 1067 -18.82 3.19 20.13
N VAL A 1068 -17.66 2.61 19.84
CA VAL A 1068 -17.24 2.14 18.52
C VAL A 1068 -16.74 0.69 18.61
N ALA A 1069 -16.86 -0.08 17.52
CA ALA A 1069 -16.33 -1.44 17.45
C ALA A 1069 -15.44 -1.62 16.22
N LEU A 1070 -14.30 -2.28 16.42
CA LEU A 1070 -13.29 -2.46 15.39
C LEU A 1070 -12.74 -3.88 15.42
N GLY A 1071 -12.39 -4.43 14.26
CA GLY A 1071 -11.77 -5.75 14.19
C GLY A 1071 -11.11 -6.02 12.84
N ALA A 1072 -10.13 -6.93 12.84
CA ALA A 1072 -9.44 -7.40 11.65
C ALA A 1072 -9.64 -8.89 11.42
N SER A 1073 -9.56 -9.39 10.17
CA SER A 1073 -9.69 -10.83 9.88
C SER A 1073 -11.02 -11.39 10.42
N TYR A 1074 -11.00 -12.43 11.25
CA TYR A 1074 -12.19 -12.89 11.98
C TYR A 1074 -12.88 -11.80 12.83
N GLY A 1075 -12.12 -10.88 13.43
CA GLY A 1075 -12.68 -9.71 14.10
C GLY A 1075 -13.42 -8.79 13.12
N GLY A 1076 -12.91 -8.67 11.89
CA GLY A 1076 -13.57 -7.97 10.80
C GLY A 1076 -14.84 -8.68 10.31
N PHE A 1077 -14.81 -10.02 10.23
CA PHE A 1077 -16.02 -10.84 10.04
C PHE A 1077 -17.05 -10.56 11.14
N MET A 1078 -16.63 -10.53 12.41
CA MET A 1078 -17.53 -10.29 13.53
C MET A 1078 -18.11 -8.86 13.49
N VAL A 1079 -17.33 -7.85 13.07
CA VAL A 1079 -17.85 -6.50 12.85
C VAL A 1079 -18.88 -6.46 11.71
N ASN A 1080 -18.62 -7.16 10.61
CA ASN A 1080 -19.61 -7.32 9.52
C ASN A 1080 -20.87 -8.06 9.98
N TRP A 1081 -20.74 -9.04 10.87
CA TRP A 1081 -21.87 -9.74 11.50
C TRP A 1081 -22.65 -8.81 12.44
N ILE A 1082 -21.96 -8.07 13.31
CA ILE A 1082 -22.52 -7.06 14.23
C ILE A 1082 -23.35 -6.02 13.45
N GLN A 1083 -22.85 -5.55 12.31
CA GLN A 1083 -23.53 -4.60 11.43
C GLN A 1083 -24.92 -5.11 10.96
N GLY A 1084 -25.08 -6.43 10.82
CA GLY A 1084 -26.35 -7.08 10.48
C GLY A 1084 -27.30 -7.34 11.67
N HIS A 1085 -26.88 -7.06 12.90
CA HIS A 1085 -27.59 -7.46 14.13
C HIS A 1085 -27.81 -6.32 15.12
N GLU A 1086 -28.58 -6.55 16.18
CA GLU A 1086 -29.03 -5.52 17.12
C GLU A 1086 -27.88 -4.77 17.81
N LEU A 1087 -26.77 -5.45 18.12
CA LEU A 1087 -25.61 -4.82 18.75
C LEU A 1087 -25.01 -3.73 17.84
N GLY A 1088 -25.05 -3.90 16.51
CA GLY A 1088 -24.56 -2.89 15.56
C GLY A 1088 -25.23 -1.53 15.74
N ARG A 1089 -26.51 -1.51 16.13
CA ARG A 1089 -27.27 -0.28 16.41
C ARG A 1089 -26.81 0.50 17.63
N ARG A 1090 -26.01 -0.12 18.51
CA ARG A 1090 -25.50 0.49 19.76
C ARG A 1090 -24.15 1.18 19.56
N PHE A 1091 -23.47 0.93 18.45
CA PHE A 1091 -22.23 1.63 18.09
C PHE A 1091 -22.51 2.88 17.25
N LYS A 1092 -21.64 3.88 17.39
CA LYS A 1092 -21.64 5.10 16.58
C LYS A 1092 -20.88 4.93 15.26
N ALA A 1093 -19.88 4.06 15.25
CA ALA A 1093 -19.11 3.71 14.08
C ALA A 1093 -18.52 2.30 14.21
N LEU A 1094 -18.30 1.68 13.06
CA LEU A 1094 -17.64 0.38 12.90
C LEU A 1094 -16.40 0.51 12.03
N VAL A 1095 -15.40 -0.34 12.26
CA VAL A 1095 -14.22 -0.49 11.40
C VAL A 1095 -13.95 -1.96 11.14
N THR A 1096 -13.91 -2.35 9.88
CA THR A 1096 -13.50 -3.68 9.42
C THR A 1096 -12.19 -3.58 8.66
N HIS A 1097 -11.20 -4.41 9.01
CA HIS A 1097 -9.95 -4.58 8.27
C HIS A 1097 -9.83 -6.03 7.80
N ASP A 1098 -9.77 -6.28 6.49
CA ASP A 1098 -9.69 -7.62 5.90
C ASP A 1098 -10.74 -8.57 6.52
N GLY A 1099 -12.00 -8.16 6.54
CA GLY A 1099 -13.08 -8.93 7.17
C GLY A 1099 -13.86 -9.75 6.15
N ILE A 1100 -14.20 -10.99 6.49
CA ILE A 1100 -15.03 -11.83 5.61
C ILE A 1100 -16.40 -11.15 5.40
N PHE A 1101 -16.73 -10.89 4.14
CA PHE A 1101 -18.02 -10.32 3.73
C PHE A 1101 -19.06 -11.42 3.54
N SER A 1102 -18.68 -12.53 2.92
CA SER A 1102 -19.48 -13.75 2.85
C SER A 1102 -18.60 -14.99 3.06
N THR A 1103 -19.09 -15.93 3.84
CA THR A 1103 -18.38 -17.19 4.13
C THR A 1103 -18.02 -17.96 2.85
N LYS A 1104 -18.76 -17.75 1.75
CA LYS A 1104 -18.50 -18.38 0.45
C LYS A 1104 -17.20 -17.90 -0.20
N PHE A 1105 -16.76 -16.67 0.08
CA PHE A 1105 -15.48 -16.15 -0.41
C PHE A 1105 -14.28 -16.91 0.17
N SER A 1106 -14.44 -17.63 1.29
CA SER A 1106 -13.38 -18.51 1.81
C SER A 1106 -13.01 -19.65 0.85
N LEU A 1107 -13.77 -19.89 -0.24
CA LEU A 1107 -13.35 -20.77 -1.35
C LEU A 1107 -12.24 -20.16 -2.23
N ALA A 1108 -12.05 -18.84 -2.19
CA ALA A 1108 -10.97 -18.13 -2.87
C ALA A 1108 -9.70 -18.00 -2.00
N ALA A 1109 -9.76 -18.41 -0.73
CA ALA A 1109 -8.60 -18.61 0.12
C ALA A 1109 -7.82 -19.86 -0.34
N GLU A 1110 -6.57 -19.97 0.09
CA GLU A 1110 -5.61 -20.96 -0.33
C GLU A 1110 -5.45 -22.07 0.72
N GLU A 1111 -5.52 -21.72 2.00
CA GLU A 1111 -5.60 -22.64 3.14
C GLU A 1111 -7.03 -23.19 3.34
N LEU A 1112 -7.53 -23.94 2.35
CA LEU A 1112 -8.90 -24.50 2.34
C LEU A 1112 -9.20 -25.47 3.49
N TYR A 1113 -8.19 -26.09 4.10
CA TYR A 1113 -8.39 -26.93 5.29
C TYR A 1113 -9.09 -26.19 6.42
N PHE A 1114 -8.81 -24.88 6.56
CA PHE A 1114 -9.33 -24.06 7.64
C PHE A 1114 -10.86 -23.89 7.56
N PRO A 1115 -11.44 -23.31 6.49
CA PRO A 1115 -12.90 -23.16 6.43
C PRO A 1115 -13.61 -24.53 6.34
N ILE A 1116 -12.98 -25.55 5.72
CA ILE A 1116 -13.54 -26.92 5.69
C ILE A 1116 -13.68 -27.48 7.11
N ARG A 1117 -12.68 -27.27 7.96
CA ARG A 1117 -12.70 -27.72 9.36
C ARG A 1117 -13.72 -26.94 10.18
N ASP A 1118 -13.61 -25.62 10.16
CA ASP A 1118 -14.39 -24.75 11.04
C ASP A 1118 -15.88 -24.74 10.68
N LEU A 1119 -16.23 -24.83 9.40
CA LEU A 1119 -17.62 -24.91 8.94
C LEU A 1119 -18.09 -26.36 8.75
N LYS A 1120 -17.30 -27.34 9.24
CA LYS A 1120 -17.62 -28.78 9.30
C LYS A 1120 -18.04 -29.39 7.95
N GLY A 1121 -17.27 -29.10 6.91
CA GLY A 1121 -17.38 -29.72 5.59
C GLY A 1121 -17.14 -28.75 4.44
N VAL A 1122 -16.93 -29.31 3.25
CA VAL A 1122 -16.87 -28.53 2.00
C VAL A 1122 -18.23 -27.92 1.67
N TYR A 1123 -18.23 -26.73 1.09
CA TYR A 1123 -19.45 -25.95 0.85
C TYR A 1123 -20.58 -26.74 0.15
N TRP A 1124 -20.30 -27.47 -0.94
CA TRP A 1124 -21.34 -28.21 -1.67
C TRP A 1124 -21.89 -29.45 -0.94
N GLN A 1125 -21.32 -29.83 0.21
CA GLN A 1125 -21.84 -30.90 1.08
C GLN A 1125 -22.45 -30.37 2.37
N ALA A 1126 -22.01 -29.19 2.83
CA ALA A 1126 -22.39 -28.60 4.11
C ALA A 1126 -22.84 -27.14 3.97
N SER A 1127 -23.51 -26.78 2.87
CA SER A 1127 -23.85 -25.39 2.55
C SER A 1127 -24.63 -24.69 3.67
N GLU A 1128 -25.51 -25.43 4.36
CA GLU A 1128 -26.26 -24.91 5.51
C GLU A 1128 -25.36 -24.37 6.62
N ASN A 1129 -24.21 -25.02 6.91
CA ASN A 1129 -23.27 -24.53 7.93
C ASN A 1129 -22.59 -23.23 7.50
N TRP A 1130 -22.26 -23.12 6.21
CA TRP A 1130 -21.62 -21.94 5.64
C TRP A 1130 -22.58 -20.76 5.59
N ASP A 1131 -23.82 -20.99 5.12
CA ASP A 1131 -24.87 -19.98 5.00
C ASP A 1131 -25.33 -19.45 6.36
N ARG A 1132 -25.40 -20.30 7.39
CA ARG A 1132 -25.91 -19.93 8.73
C ARG A 1132 -25.18 -18.74 9.35
N TRP A 1133 -23.88 -18.61 9.08
CA TRP A 1133 -23.02 -17.58 9.64
C TRP A 1133 -22.54 -16.58 8.59
N ASP A 1134 -23.23 -16.50 7.44
CA ASP A 1134 -22.86 -15.61 6.34
C ASP A 1134 -23.38 -14.17 6.58
N PRO A 1135 -22.50 -13.16 6.79
CA PRO A 1135 -22.91 -11.78 7.01
C PRO A 1135 -23.68 -11.20 5.83
N SER A 1136 -23.42 -11.68 4.60
CA SER A 1136 -24.08 -11.18 3.40
C SER A 1136 -25.56 -11.56 3.30
N LEU A 1137 -26.08 -12.38 4.21
CA LEU A 1137 -27.52 -12.63 4.31
C LEU A 1137 -28.27 -11.53 5.08
N PHE A 1138 -27.54 -10.65 5.76
CA PHE A 1138 -28.09 -9.59 6.62
C PHE A 1138 -27.85 -8.18 6.08
N LEU A 1139 -27.48 -8.06 4.80
CA LEU A 1139 -27.15 -6.77 4.16
C LEU A 1139 -28.29 -5.76 4.24
N HIS A 1140 -29.56 -6.20 4.26
CA HIS A 1140 -30.77 -5.37 4.42
C HIS A 1140 -30.93 -4.77 5.83
N LYS A 1141 -30.07 -5.14 6.80
CA LYS A 1141 -30.05 -4.57 8.17
C LYS A 1141 -28.90 -3.60 8.45
N TRP A 1142 -27.84 -3.60 7.65
CA TRP A 1142 -26.70 -2.69 7.75
C TRP A 1142 -27.10 -1.21 7.79
N GLN A 1143 -26.81 -0.52 8.90
CA GLN A 1143 -27.27 0.87 9.11
C GLN A 1143 -26.45 1.67 10.14
N THR A 1144 -25.23 1.22 10.46
CA THR A 1144 -24.28 1.94 11.30
C THR A 1144 -23.11 2.43 10.44
N PRO A 1145 -22.59 3.66 10.61
CA PRO A 1145 -21.43 4.13 9.86
C PRO A 1145 -20.26 3.15 9.92
N HIS A 1146 -19.64 2.85 8.78
CA HIS A 1146 -18.66 1.75 8.69
C HIS A 1146 -17.48 2.05 7.75
N LEU A 1147 -16.26 2.05 8.29
CA LEU A 1147 -15.01 2.11 7.53
C LEU A 1147 -14.57 0.69 7.15
N ILE A 1148 -14.30 0.48 5.87
CA ILE A 1148 -13.78 -0.78 5.34
C ILE A 1148 -12.33 -0.58 4.92
N ILE A 1149 -11.44 -1.49 5.33
CA ILE A 1149 -10.03 -1.49 4.98
C ILE A 1149 -9.70 -2.85 4.37
N HIS A 1150 -9.13 -2.89 3.17
CA HIS A 1150 -8.73 -4.14 2.53
C HIS A 1150 -7.63 -3.90 1.48
N ASN A 1151 -6.55 -4.70 1.49
CA ASN A 1151 -5.38 -4.52 0.61
C ASN A 1151 -5.33 -5.47 -0.60
N GLU A 1152 -4.59 -5.10 -1.65
CA GLU A 1152 -4.53 -5.86 -2.92
C GLU A 1152 -3.71 -7.16 -2.85
N LEU A 1153 -2.66 -7.21 -2.01
CA LEU A 1153 -1.83 -8.42 -1.86
C LEU A 1153 -2.36 -9.36 -0.77
N ASP A 1154 -3.58 -9.15 -0.26
CA ASP A 1154 -4.24 -10.13 0.60
C ASP A 1154 -4.80 -11.28 -0.24
N TYR A 1155 -4.08 -12.41 -0.25
CA TYR A 1155 -4.54 -13.65 -0.88
C TYR A 1155 -5.22 -14.59 0.10
N ARG A 1156 -5.21 -14.27 1.40
CA ARG A 1156 -5.93 -15.02 2.43
C ARG A 1156 -7.41 -14.68 2.39
N LEU A 1157 -7.72 -13.38 2.28
CA LEU A 1157 -9.05 -12.84 2.03
C LEU A 1157 -8.96 -11.86 0.86
N THR A 1158 -9.71 -12.11 -0.20
CA THR A 1158 -9.54 -11.33 -1.43
C THR A 1158 -10.12 -9.93 -1.32
N ILE A 1159 -9.49 -8.95 -1.96
CA ILE A 1159 -9.95 -7.55 -2.08
C ILE A 1159 -11.44 -7.39 -2.47
N ALA A 1160 -11.98 -8.37 -3.20
CA ALA A 1160 -13.39 -8.43 -3.57
C ALA A 1160 -14.33 -8.39 -2.34
N GLU A 1161 -13.92 -8.91 -1.18
CA GLU A 1161 -14.73 -8.89 0.04
C GLU A 1161 -14.86 -7.48 0.61
N GLY A 1162 -13.75 -6.75 0.73
CA GLY A 1162 -13.76 -5.35 1.17
C GLY A 1162 -14.56 -4.45 0.21
N LEU A 1163 -14.34 -4.59 -1.10
CA LEU A 1163 -15.10 -3.86 -2.11
C LEU A 1163 -16.60 -4.18 -2.06
N ALA A 1164 -16.98 -5.45 -1.87
CA ALA A 1164 -18.38 -5.84 -1.75
C ALA A 1164 -19.05 -5.22 -0.51
N ALA A 1165 -18.37 -5.25 0.64
CA ALA A 1165 -18.85 -4.61 1.88
C ALA A 1165 -19.05 -3.10 1.69
N PHE A 1166 -18.04 -2.41 1.14
CA PHE A 1166 -18.10 -0.97 0.90
C PHE A 1166 -19.21 -0.59 -0.09
N ASN A 1167 -19.32 -1.30 -1.22
CA ASN A 1167 -20.35 -1.04 -2.23
C ASN A 1167 -21.75 -1.21 -1.67
N VAL A 1168 -21.99 -2.24 -0.83
CA VAL A 1168 -23.29 -2.42 -0.19
C VAL A 1168 -23.62 -1.27 0.75
N LEU A 1169 -22.67 -0.81 1.57
CA LEU A 1169 -22.87 0.34 2.45
C LEU A 1169 -23.25 1.60 1.65
N GLN A 1170 -22.51 1.87 0.56
CA GLN A 1170 -22.76 3.00 -0.33
C GLN A 1170 -24.14 2.91 -0.99
N MET A 1171 -24.50 1.75 -1.56
CA MET A 1171 -25.82 1.51 -2.17
C MET A 1171 -26.98 1.68 -1.17
N ARG A 1172 -26.71 1.47 0.12
CA ARG A 1172 -27.69 1.64 1.20
C ARG A 1172 -27.77 3.06 1.76
N GLY A 1173 -26.92 3.97 1.29
CA GLY A 1173 -26.79 5.31 1.86
C GLY A 1173 -26.28 5.31 3.30
N VAL A 1174 -25.54 4.26 3.72
CA VAL A 1174 -24.91 4.22 5.04
C VAL A 1174 -23.57 4.95 4.93
N PRO A 1175 -23.26 5.92 5.80
CA PRO A 1175 -21.96 6.60 5.78
C PRO A 1175 -20.83 5.57 5.87
N SER A 1176 -19.97 5.53 4.85
CA SER A 1176 -18.87 4.58 4.78
C SER A 1176 -17.67 5.18 4.07
N ALA A 1177 -16.51 4.59 4.31
CA ALA A 1177 -15.26 4.90 3.64
C ALA A 1177 -14.52 3.60 3.30
N PHE A 1178 -13.64 3.65 2.30
CA PHE A 1178 -12.80 2.53 1.89
C PHE A 1178 -11.34 2.97 1.86
N LEU A 1179 -10.46 2.25 2.57
CA LEU A 1179 -9.02 2.44 2.54
C LEU A 1179 -8.36 1.17 1.99
N MET A 1180 -7.49 1.33 0.98
CA MET A 1180 -6.78 0.22 0.37
C MET A 1180 -5.34 0.64 0.09
N PHE A 1181 -4.40 -0.26 0.39
CA PHE A 1181 -2.99 -0.13 0.04
C PHE A 1181 -2.63 -1.16 -1.05
N PRO A 1182 -2.24 -0.74 -2.27
CA PRO A 1182 -1.94 -1.67 -3.37
C PRO A 1182 -0.72 -2.56 -3.11
N ASP A 1183 0.14 -2.15 -2.18
CA ASP A 1183 1.47 -2.69 -1.94
C ASP A 1183 1.63 -3.31 -0.53
N GLU A 1184 0.51 -3.55 0.15
CA GLU A 1184 0.40 -4.22 1.45
C GLU A 1184 -0.38 -5.54 1.32
N ASN A 1185 -0.20 -6.45 2.28
CA ASN A 1185 -0.84 -7.76 2.32
C ASN A 1185 -2.03 -7.79 3.31
N HIS A 1186 -2.35 -8.96 3.89
CA HIS A 1186 -3.35 -9.12 4.97
C HIS A 1186 -3.08 -8.28 6.23
N TRP A 1187 -1.99 -7.52 6.25
CA TRP A 1187 -1.69 -6.51 7.25
C TRP A 1187 -1.16 -5.25 6.56
N VAL A 1188 -1.15 -4.15 7.31
CA VAL A 1188 -0.43 -2.92 6.94
C VAL A 1188 0.87 -2.88 7.75
N VAL A 1189 2.00 -3.19 7.11
CA VAL A 1189 3.30 -3.37 7.80
C VAL A 1189 4.30 -2.26 7.50
N LYS A 1190 4.21 -1.57 6.37
CA LYS A 1190 5.14 -0.47 6.05
C LYS A 1190 4.85 0.71 6.99
N PRO A 1191 5.88 1.34 7.59
CA PRO A 1191 5.67 2.39 8.60
C PRO A 1191 4.82 3.58 8.10
N GLU A 1192 5.03 4.03 6.86
CA GLU A 1192 4.27 5.15 6.27
C GLU A 1192 2.80 4.79 6.05
N ASN A 1193 2.53 3.64 5.40
CA ASN A 1193 1.17 3.14 5.23
C ASN A 1193 0.48 2.89 6.58
N SER A 1194 1.23 2.39 7.58
CA SER A 1194 0.70 2.17 8.93
C SER A 1194 0.34 3.50 9.62
N LEU A 1195 1.10 4.57 9.38
CA LEU A 1195 0.75 5.90 9.89
C LEU A 1195 -0.56 6.41 9.29
N VAL A 1196 -0.73 6.28 7.97
CA VAL A 1196 -2.00 6.58 7.28
C VAL A 1196 -3.14 5.73 7.83
N TRP A 1197 -2.95 4.42 7.94
CA TRP A 1197 -3.95 3.49 8.47
C TRP A 1197 -4.44 3.91 9.86
N HIS A 1198 -3.53 4.18 10.80
CA HIS A 1198 -3.91 4.59 12.14
C HIS A 1198 -4.64 5.94 12.12
N ARG A 1199 -4.17 6.91 11.33
CA ARG A 1199 -4.82 8.22 11.24
C ARG A 1199 -6.24 8.08 10.71
N THR A 1200 -6.45 7.38 9.60
CA THR A 1200 -7.77 7.15 9.01
C THR A 1200 -8.71 6.46 10.00
N VAL A 1201 -8.23 5.40 10.67
CA VAL A 1201 -9.03 4.68 11.66
C VAL A 1201 -9.42 5.58 12.84
N LEU A 1202 -8.44 6.28 13.44
CA LEU A 1202 -8.67 7.13 14.60
C LEU A 1202 -9.59 8.32 14.26
N ASN A 1203 -9.39 8.97 13.12
CA ASN A 1203 -10.24 10.08 12.70
C ASN A 1203 -11.67 9.64 12.38
N TRP A 1204 -11.84 8.48 11.74
CA TRP A 1204 -13.15 7.88 11.53
C TRP A 1204 -13.92 7.69 12.83
N ILE A 1205 -13.30 7.05 13.84
CA ILE A 1205 -13.97 6.81 15.12
C ILE A 1205 -14.16 8.10 15.93
N ASN A 1206 -13.16 9.00 15.94
CA ASN A 1206 -13.19 10.27 16.69
C ASN A 1206 -14.33 11.16 16.22
N LYS A 1207 -14.50 11.29 14.89
CA LYS A 1207 -15.62 12.00 14.26
C LYS A 1207 -16.97 11.56 14.82
N HIS A 1208 -17.19 10.25 14.94
CA HIS A 1208 -18.49 9.70 15.32
C HIS A 1208 -18.78 9.69 16.82
N VAL A 1209 -17.76 9.85 17.68
CA VAL A 1209 -17.93 9.97 19.14
C VAL A 1209 -17.70 11.39 19.68
N GLY A 1210 -17.38 12.34 18.81
CA GLY A 1210 -17.12 13.74 19.19
C GLY A 1210 -15.79 13.94 19.93
N LEU A 1211 -14.76 13.19 19.55
CA LEU A 1211 -13.37 13.44 19.98
C LEU A 1211 -12.63 14.25 18.90
N PRO A 1212 -11.55 14.97 19.27
CA PRO A 1212 -10.76 15.74 18.30
C PRO A 1212 -10.19 14.86 17.19
N LEU A 1213 -10.16 15.38 15.96
CA LEU A 1213 -9.47 14.74 14.84
C LEU A 1213 -7.96 14.94 14.95
N LEU A 1214 -7.20 13.95 14.49
CA LEU A 1214 -5.76 14.04 14.29
C LEU A 1214 -5.49 14.76 12.97
N LEU A 1215 -4.83 15.89 13.04
CA LEU A 1215 -4.40 16.66 11.88
C LEU A 1215 -2.96 16.30 11.49
N ASP A 1216 -2.67 16.35 10.20
CA ASP A 1216 -1.32 16.25 9.67
C ASP A 1216 -0.57 17.58 9.84
N LYS A 1217 0.73 17.59 9.49
CA LYS A 1217 1.56 18.80 9.56
C LYS A 1217 1.02 19.96 8.72
N ASP A 1218 0.30 19.66 7.65
CA ASP A 1218 -0.38 20.64 6.78
C ASP A 1218 -1.77 21.06 7.30
N GLY A 1219 -2.21 20.53 8.44
CA GLY A 1219 -3.51 20.81 9.05
C GLY A 1219 -4.68 20.01 8.50
N SER A 1220 -4.48 19.11 7.53
CA SER A 1220 -5.53 18.22 7.00
C SER A 1220 -5.75 16.99 7.90
N ASP A 1221 -6.94 16.38 7.93
CA ASP A 1221 -7.17 15.15 8.72
C ASP A 1221 -7.02 13.85 7.89
N GLY A 1222 -6.87 13.96 6.58
CA GLY A 1222 -6.81 12.85 5.63
C GLY A 1222 -8.14 12.47 4.97
N PHE A 1223 -9.28 13.04 5.39
CA PHE A 1223 -10.56 12.89 4.69
C PHE A 1223 -10.87 14.15 3.89
N GLU A 1224 -10.72 14.07 2.56
CA GLU A 1224 -11.31 15.09 1.71
C GLU A 1224 -12.84 15.02 1.85
N GLU A 1225 -13.48 16.06 2.40
CA GLU A 1225 -14.94 16.15 2.58
C GLU A 1225 -15.76 16.09 1.26
N LYS A 1226 -15.13 15.85 0.11
CA LYS A 1226 -15.74 15.87 -1.24
C LYS A 1226 -16.74 14.73 -1.46
N ILE A 1227 -16.37 13.48 -1.14
CA ILE A 1227 -16.89 12.27 -1.82
C ILE A 1227 -18.09 11.63 -1.11
N VAL A 1228 -18.99 12.43 -0.55
CA VAL A 1228 -20.36 11.95 -0.27
C VAL A 1228 -21.28 12.81 -1.11
N GLY A 1229 -21.28 12.54 -2.42
CA GLY A 1229 -22.34 13.01 -3.29
C GLY A 1229 -23.67 12.44 -2.81
N ASP A 1230 -24.69 13.28 -2.79
CA ASP A 1230 -26.04 13.03 -2.32
C ASP A 1230 -26.64 11.71 -2.87
N ILE A 1231 -26.62 10.62 -2.07
CA ILE A 1231 -27.24 9.31 -2.43
C ILE A 1231 -28.74 9.29 -2.04
N THR A 1232 -29.37 10.43 -1.76
CA THR A 1232 -30.79 10.47 -1.34
C THR A 1232 -31.81 10.06 -2.42
N ASN A 1233 -31.41 9.66 -3.63
CA ASN A 1233 -32.34 9.26 -4.70
C ASN A 1233 -32.35 7.77 -5.12
N LEU A 1234 -31.68 6.86 -4.41
CA LEU A 1234 -31.89 5.40 -4.63
C LEU A 1234 -32.92 4.83 -3.66
N ALA A 1235 -34.13 5.40 -3.68
CA ALA A 1235 -35.32 4.67 -3.23
C ALA A 1235 -35.58 3.54 -4.25
N VAL A 1236 -35.02 2.37 -4.01
CA VAL A 1236 -35.50 1.13 -4.63
C VAL A 1236 -36.88 0.86 -4.03
N THR A 1237 -37.91 1.37 -4.70
CA THR A 1237 -39.26 0.82 -4.57
C THR A 1237 -39.27 -0.58 -5.18
N GLU A 1238 -39.14 -1.60 -4.34
CA GLU A 1238 -40.06 -2.75 -4.20
C GLU A 1238 -39.69 -3.63 -3.00
#